data_AF-A0A917X5K3-F1
#
_entry.id   AF-A0A917X5K3-F1
#
_cell.length_a   1.000
_cell.length_b   1.000
_cell.length_c   1.000
_cell.angle_alpha   90.00
_cell.angle_beta   90.00
_cell.angle_gamma   90.00
#
_symmetry.space_group_name_H-M   'P 1'
#
loop_
_entity.id
_entity.type
_entity.pdbx_description
1 polymer ?
#
loop_
_entity_poly.entity_id
_entity_poly.type
_entity_poly.pdbx_seq_one_letter_code
_entity_poly.pdbx_strand_id
1 'polypeptide(L)'
;MEAFHRSGTGEARREAFRTLVATVWQEGARTDEAGTLAPTLVRALTAEDAEDAADTGFNGHHAILLGLLLEAKRPEAEADTADPLAAAALAGLDGYLAKLAAADEPLTYALVYLLGHLAAGRERILADAAVQALEEDDLSRLTRCLAPCDPNDEIGVLRLGRCFPSPAAWTVDDDELREIGGWVRWANLTDDVLPVLWQGETNTLLGYSGAKALWSVEHGPIGETPEHVVAHDVVDAPITADPDGFGALGRYLPMLRCTACHGPLAGGQDALDCGQCGASYPVKDGFVDIIGGEDAIEDPLMARFHEKWLRPAFMRLIGGNWAGEITFADENRWVTEFMTPADGPIVDLGPGAGITTKTISEKYGVERLIAVDTSASMLARLSRRVPGAASVRANAVDMPFPDGTVGALNSWNMLHYFEDKAAVLHEIGRILQPGGSFTLMDLVPDPDHLARYFQGRMGETVVRKLFGPTEIGEWLGKAGMTIEDISLPGGNFMILRAVRTQEPLPEPPAVAEDGLVRPEVLVLRGLDVFNAMVRQLGDEDWRRPSPCTGWTARDVLGHLGHCMEFSLQLLHGEQPAWEPPVPPGAMVEGDPVAWWDGIATRLRGFVEETNLAREVATDKGTSNLAAGLSFPAIDLYVHGWDIAKSAGLDLEIPADVIAFTHSVVDPLPYERVRGPRHFGDELPVPEGATEAEKFLAFVGRDAAWRAQQ
;
A
#
# COMPACT_ATOMS: atom_id res chain seq x y z
N MET A 1 8.32 9.40 -32.04
CA MET A 1 8.71 10.80 -32.27
C MET A 1 8.07 11.40 -33.50
N GLU A 2 8.42 10.98 -34.72
CA GLU A 2 7.84 11.57 -35.92
C GLU A 2 6.30 11.53 -35.99
N ALA A 3 5.68 10.42 -35.55
CA ALA A 3 4.23 10.33 -35.47
C ALA A 3 3.63 11.33 -34.46
N PHE A 4 4.30 11.53 -33.32
CA PHE A 4 3.93 12.53 -32.31
C PHE A 4 4.11 13.96 -32.82
N HIS A 5 5.17 14.24 -33.57
CA HIS A 5 5.39 15.56 -34.20
C HIS A 5 4.33 15.90 -35.25
N ARG A 6 3.71 14.88 -35.86
CA ARG A 6 2.65 15.06 -36.88
C ARG A 6 1.23 14.98 -36.32
N SER A 7 1.04 14.71 -35.03
CA SER A 7 -0.29 14.34 -34.48
C SER A 7 -1.28 15.50 -34.36
N GLY A 8 -0.90 16.75 -34.65
CA GLY A 8 -1.76 17.91 -34.41
C GLY A 8 -2.01 18.12 -32.92
N THR A 9 -3.19 18.57 -32.51
CA THR A 9 -3.60 18.87 -31.12
C THR A 9 -4.68 17.89 -30.60
N GLY A 10 -5.00 17.96 -29.30
CA GLY A 10 -6.11 17.20 -28.70
C GLY A 10 -5.84 15.69 -28.59
N GLU A 11 -6.86 14.86 -28.80
CA GLU A 11 -6.79 13.42 -28.52
C GLU A 11 -5.71 12.69 -29.32
N ALA A 12 -5.58 13.01 -30.62
CA ALA A 12 -4.56 12.40 -31.48
C ALA A 12 -3.13 12.66 -30.96
N ARG A 13 -2.90 13.83 -30.35
CA ARG A 13 -1.63 14.15 -29.68
C ARG A 13 -1.41 13.30 -28.44
N ARG A 14 -2.44 13.17 -27.59
CA ARG A 14 -2.36 12.36 -26.37
C ARG A 14 -2.07 10.90 -26.68
N GLU A 15 -2.75 10.32 -27.67
CA GLU A 15 -2.52 8.93 -28.11
C GLU A 15 -1.09 8.74 -28.65
N ALA A 16 -0.61 9.65 -29.49
CA ALA A 16 0.74 9.59 -30.03
C ALA A 16 1.81 9.78 -28.94
N PHE A 17 1.54 10.62 -27.94
CA PHE A 17 2.39 10.79 -26.76
C PHE A 17 2.45 9.53 -25.91
N ARG A 18 1.29 8.94 -25.57
CA ARG A 18 1.23 7.67 -24.81
C ARG A 18 1.98 6.55 -25.51
N THR A 19 1.83 6.43 -26.83
CA THR A 19 2.59 5.47 -27.65
C THR A 19 4.09 5.72 -27.55
N LEU A 20 4.52 6.98 -27.62
CA LEU A 20 5.93 7.34 -27.47
C LEU A 20 6.46 6.98 -26.08
N VAL A 21 5.73 7.33 -25.01
CA VAL A 21 6.08 7.00 -23.62
C VAL A 21 6.26 5.48 -23.47
N ALA A 22 5.26 4.69 -23.85
CA ALA A 22 5.29 3.22 -23.73
C ALA A 22 6.43 2.55 -24.53
N THR A 23 6.97 3.23 -25.54
CA THR A 23 8.11 2.74 -26.34
C THR A 23 9.45 2.94 -25.62
N VAL A 24 9.58 3.98 -24.79
CA VAL A 24 10.87 4.36 -24.17
C VAL A 24 10.88 4.23 -22.65
N TRP A 25 9.73 3.97 -22.05
CA TRP A 25 9.53 3.92 -20.61
C TRP A 25 8.42 2.94 -20.26
N GLN A 26 8.68 2.08 -19.28
CA GLN A 26 7.74 1.09 -18.76
C GLN A 26 7.87 0.99 -17.23
N GLU A 27 6.78 1.28 -16.52
CA GLU A 27 6.64 1.07 -15.06
C GLU A 27 7.83 1.57 -14.21
N GLY A 28 8.35 2.77 -14.52
CA GLY A 28 9.47 3.38 -13.77
C GLY A 28 10.86 2.95 -14.24
N ALA A 29 10.96 2.17 -15.32
CA ALA A 29 12.21 1.79 -15.96
C ALA A 29 12.33 2.36 -17.38
N ARG A 30 13.57 2.63 -17.81
CA ARG A 30 13.89 3.02 -19.19
C ARG A 30 13.97 1.77 -20.06
N THR A 31 13.44 1.82 -21.27
CA THR A 31 13.74 0.79 -22.29
C THR A 31 15.09 1.08 -22.96
N ASP A 32 15.59 0.13 -23.75
CA ASP A 32 16.84 0.29 -24.51
C ASP A 32 16.78 1.47 -25.52
N GLU A 33 15.59 1.81 -25.99
CA GLU A 33 15.37 2.91 -26.95
C GLU A 33 15.52 4.30 -26.32
N ALA A 34 15.37 4.42 -25.00
CA ALA A 34 15.34 5.68 -24.27
C ALA A 34 16.60 6.53 -24.46
N GLY A 35 17.78 5.89 -24.44
CA GLY A 35 19.08 6.58 -24.51
C GLY A 35 19.28 7.39 -25.79
N THR A 36 18.65 6.98 -26.89
CA THR A 36 18.75 7.67 -28.19
C THR A 36 17.88 8.93 -28.27
N LEU A 37 16.95 9.09 -27.32
CA LEU A 37 15.91 10.10 -27.40
C LEU A 37 16.27 11.41 -26.71
N ALA A 38 17.06 11.37 -25.63
CA ALA A 38 17.40 12.55 -24.81
C ALA A 38 17.90 13.75 -25.63
N PRO A 39 18.91 13.62 -26.51
CA PRO A 39 19.39 14.76 -27.29
C PRO A 39 18.31 15.38 -28.17
N THR A 40 17.34 14.58 -28.64
CA THR A 40 16.22 15.05 -29.46
C THR A 40 15.20 15.81 -28.63
N LEU A 41 14.89 15.34 -27.42
CA LEU A 41 14.00 16.04 -26.47
C LEU A 41 14.62 17.37 -26.03
N VAL A 42 15.91 17.36 -25.67
CA VAL A 42 16.65 18.56 -25.29
C VAL A 42 16.61 19.58 -26.43
N ARG A 43 16.96 19.16 -27.67
CA ARG A 43 16.92 20.08 -28.83
C ARG A 43 15.54 20.68 -29.06
N ALA A 44 14.47 19.89 -28.94
CA ALA A 44 13.11 20.40 -29.09
C ALA A 44 12.79 21.44 -28.00
N LEU A 45 13.16 21.17 -26.74
CA LEU A 45 12.96 22.04 -25.60
C LEU A 45 13.89 23.26 -25.55
N THR A 46 14.94 23.33 -26.36
CA THR A 46 15.86 24.47 -26.44
C THR A 46 15.85 25.16 -27.80
N ALA A 47 15.02 24.70 -28.75
CA ALA A 47 14.93 25.31 -30.07
C ALA A 47 14.37 26.74 -29.99
N GLU A 48 15.02 27.66 -30.71
CA GLU A 48 14.64 29.06 -30.86
C GLU A 48 13.71 29.29 -32.06
N ASP A 49 13.50 28.28 -32.91
CA ASP A 49 12.66 28.36 -34.10
C ASP A 49 11.18 28.58 -33.76
N ALA A 50 10.55 29.58 -34.42
CA ALA A 50 9.28 30.17 -33.99
C ALA A 50 8.04 29.24 -34.09
N GLU A 51 8.04 28.25 -34.98
CA GLU A 51 6.90 27.31 -35.12
C GLU A 51 6.87 26.26 -34.00
N ASP A 52 8.02 25.70 -33.61
CA ASP A 52 8.13 24.72 -32.52
C ASP A 52 8.14 25.38 -31.13
N ALA A 53 8.59 26.63 -31.04
CA ALA A 53 8.59 27.40 -29.80
C ALA A 53 7.19 27.83 -29.33
N ALA A 54 6.20 27.90 -30.23
CA ALA A 54 4.85 28.41 -29.94
C ALA A 54 3.87 27.34 -29.43
N ASP A 55 4.16 26.05 -29.64
CA ASP A 55 3.27 24.97 -29.21
C ASP A 55 3.60 24.51 -27.77
N THR A 56 2.97 25.18 -26.81
CA THR A 56 3.20 24.95 -25.37
C THR A 56 2.79 23.56 -24.93
N GLY A 57 1.70 23.01 -25.48
CA GLY A 57 1.29 21.63 -25.22
C GLY A 57 2.31 20.62 -25.73
N PHE A 58 2.90 20.84 -26.90
CA PHE A 58 3.94 19.97 -27.45
C PHE A 58 5.23 20.00 -26.64
N ASN A 59 5.68 21.20 -26.26
CA ASN A 59 6.84 21.38 -25.39
C ASN A 59 6.58 20.81 -23.99
N GLY A 60 5.36 20.92 -23.46
CA GLY A 60 4.97 20.33 -22.18
C GLY A 60 5.13 18.81 -22.16
N HIS A 61 4.63 18.11 -23.19
CA HIS A 61 4.82 16.66 -23.33
C HIS A 61 6.30 16.25 -23.39
N HIS A 62 7.14 17.00 -24.11
CA HIS A 62 8.58 16.73 -24.16
C HIS A 62 9.26 16.93 -22.80
N ALA A 63 8.89 17.97 -22.05
CA ALA A 63 9.42 18.22 -20.71
C ALA A 63 9.01 17.11 -19.73
N ILE A 64 7.74 16.68 -19.76
CA ILE A 64 7.23 15.55 -18.97
C ILE A 64 7.99 14.26 -19.32
N LEU A 65 8.15 13.94 -20.60
CA LEU A 65 8.88 12.74 -21.02
C LEU A 65 10.34 12.77 -20.59
N LEU A 66 11.03 13.91 -20.71
CA LEU A 66 12.41 14.03 -20.27
C LEU A 66 12.52 13.86 -18.74
N GLY A 67 11.60 14.43 -17.96
CA GLY A 67 11.54 14.22 -16.51
C GLY A 67 11.31 12.75 -16.13
N LEU A 68 10.34 12.08 -16.76
CA LEU A 68 10.09 10.64 -16.57
C LEU A 68 11.32 9.78 -16.86
N LEU A 69 12.04 10.08 -17.94
CA LEU A 69 13.26 9.38 -18.28
C LEU A 69 14.37 9.65 -17.25
N LEU A 70 14.54 10.88 -16.77
CA LEU A 70 15.51 11.21 -15.73
C LEU A 70 15.23 10.46 -14.43
N GLU A 71 13.95 10.30 -14.09
CA GLU A 71 13.49 9.59 -12.91
C GLU A 71 13.67 8.07 -12.99
N ALA A 72 13.47 7.51 -14.19
CA ALA A 72 13.44 6.07 -14.38
C ALA A 72 14.79 5.39 -14.08
N LYS A 73 14.73 4.25 -13.39
CA LYS A 73 15.92 3.43 -13.10
C LYS A 73 16.51 2.87 -14.39
N ARG A 74 17.84 2.73 -14.43
CA ARG A 74 18.54 1.94 -15.45
C ARG A 74 18.40 0.44 -15.12
N PRO A 75 18.29 -0.45 -16.11
CA PRO A 75 18.49 -1.87 -15.88
C PRO A 75 19.87 -2.12 -15.25
N GLU A 76 19.95 -3.02 -14.28
CA GLU A 76 21.12 -3.25 -13.43
C GLU A 76 22.36 -3.75 -14.20
N ALA A 77 23.16 -2.82 -14.73
CA ALA A 77 24.58 -3.00 -15.02
C ALA A 77 25.18 -1.68 -15.52
N GLU A 78 25.54 -0.78 -14.60
CA GLU A 78 26.68 0.13 -14.77
C GLU A 78 26.92 0.88 -13.46
N ALA A 79 28.05 0.58 -12.83
CA ALA A 79 28.59 1.39 -11.75
C ALA A 79 28.73 2.84 -12.23
N ASP A 80 28.13 3.76 -11.49
CA ASP A 80 28.27 5.22 -11.45
C ASP A 80 29.27 5.86 -12.45
N THR A 81 29.00 5.71 -13.74
CA THR A 81 29.58 6.53 -14.81
C THR A 81 28.49 7.46 -15.30
N ALA A 82 28.70 8.76 -15.08
CA ALA A 82 27.85 9.90 -15.47
C ALA A 82 26.73 9.55 -16.46
N ASP A 83 25.47 9.61 -16.00
CA ASP A 83 24.31 9.32 -16.85
C ASP A 83 24.26 10.29 -18.04
N PRO A 84 24.48 9.85 -19.31
CA PRO A 84 24.47 10.73 -20.46
C PRO A 84 23.12 11.42 -20.66
N LEU A 85 22.02 10.81 -20.19
CA LEU A 85 20.69 11.42 -20.19
C LEU A 85 20.65 12.64 -19.27
N ALA A 86 21.11 12.48 -18.02
CA ALA A 86 21.20 13.56 -17.05
C ALA A 86 22.16 14.67 -17.50
N ALA A 87 23.31 14.31 -18.07
CA ALA A 87 24.26 15.27 -18.62
C ALA A 87 23.67 16.07 -19.81
N ALA A 88 22.97 15.39 -20.72
CA ALA A 88 22.30 16.04 -21.85
C ALA A 88 21.17 16.97 -21.40
N ALA A 89 20.36 16.54 -20.42
CA ALA A 89 19.32 17.37 -19.83
C ALA A 89 19.91 18.61 -19.14
N LEU A 90 20.96 18.45 -18.34
CA LEU A 90 21.62 19.56 -17.66
C LEU A 90 22.24 20.55 -18.66
N ALA A 91 22.77 20.08 -19.79
CA ALA A 91 23.29 20.94 -20.85
C ALA A 91 22.20 21.82 -21.51
N GLY A 92 20.93 21.42 -21.43
CA GLY A 92 19.78 22.19 -21.91
C GLY A 92 19.24 23.24 -20.94
N LEU A 93 19.78 23.31 -19.71
CA LEU A 93 19.20 24.08 -18.60
C LEU A 93 18.86 25.54 -18.94
N ASP A 94 19.79 26.28 -19.56
CA ASP A 94 19.56 27.70 -19.89
C ASP A 94 18.39 27.86 -20.89
N GLY A 95 18.19 26.90 -21.79
CA GLY A 95 17.05 26.91 -22.72
C GLY A 95 15.72 26.66 -22.00
N TYR A 96 15.70 25.78 -20.99
CA TYR A 96 14.51 25.53 -20.18
C TYR A 96 14.12 26.78 -19.38
N LEU A 97 15.09 27.44 -18.75
CA LEU A 97 14.89 28.67 -17.98
C LEU A 97 14.42 29.83 -18.89
N ALA A 98 15.00 29.95 -20.09
CA ALA A 98 14.56 30.95 -21.06
C ALA A 98 13.11 30.71 -21.53
N LYS A 99 12.71 29.45 -21.74
CA LYS A 99 11.32 29.11 -22.09
C LYS A 99 10.36 29.32 -20.92
N LEU A 100 10.78 29.02 -19.68
CA LEU A 100 9.98 29.27 -18.48
C LEU A 100 9.55 30.74 -18.37
N ALA A 101 10.44 31.68 -18.68
CA ALA A 101 10.16 33.12 -18.63
C ALA A 101 9.07 33.60 -19.62
N ALA A 102 8.81 32.83 -20.67
CA ALA A 102 7.84 33.15 -21.72
C ALA A 102 6.69 32.13 -21.79
N ALA A 103 6.65 31.16 -20.88
CA ALA A 103 5.70 30.07 -20.88
C ALA A 103 4.30 30.55 -20.47
N ASP A 104 3.29 29.86 -21.00
CA ASP A 104 1.96 29.83 -20.38
C ASP A 104 1.97 28.88 -19.18
N GLU A 105 0.83 28.80 -18.49
CA GLU A 105 0.70 28.03 -17.26
C GLU A 105 0.95 26.50 -17.47
N PRO A 106 0.42 25.83 -18.52
CA PRO A 106 0.69 24.41 -18.75
C PRO A 106 2.18 24.08 -18.97
N LEU A 107 2.88 24.87 -19.80
CA LEU A 107 4.31 24.65 -20.03
C LEU A 107 5.13 24.98 -18.78
N THR A 108 4.71 25.96 -17.97
CA THR A 108 5.34 26.28 -16.69
C THR A 108 5.38 25.07 -15.77
N TYR A 109 4.25 24.38 -15.56
CA TYR A 109 4.22 23.20 -14.69
C TYR A 109 5.07 22.05 -15.21
N ALA A 110 5.07 21.81 -16.52
CA ALA A 110 5.90 20.77 -17.13
C ALA A 110 7.41 21.06 -16.99
N LEU A 111 7.81 22.33 -17.12
CA LEU A 111 9.20 22.74 -16.89
C LEU A 111 9.58 22.67 -15.41
N VAL A 112 8.68 23.05 -14.49
CA VAL A 112 8.92 22.90 -13.04
C VAL A 112 9.15 21.44 -12.65
N TYR A 113 8.34 20.52 -13.17
CA TYR A 113 8.54 19.08 -12.99
C TYR A 113 9.92 18.63 -13.51
N LEU A 114 10.27 18.99 -14.76
CA LEU A 114 11.59 18.68 -15.34
C LEU A 114 12.75 19.22 -14.50
N LEU A 115 12.68 20.50 -14.10
CA LEU A 115 13.72 21.16 -13.32
C LEU A 115 13.92 20.48 -11.96
N GLY A 116 12.87 19.91 -11.37
CA GLY A 116 12.94 19.17 -10.11
C GLY A 116 13.91 17.98 -10.12
N HIS A 117 14.23 17.43 -11.30
CA HIS A 117 15.20 16.33 -11.45
C HIS A 117 16.67 16.81 -11.59
N LEU A 118 16.90 18.12 -11.76
CA LEU A 118 18.22 18.67 -12.10
C LEU A 118 18.95 19.24 -10.87
N ALA A 119 19.08 18.45 -9.80
CA ALA A 119 19.73 18.86 -8.55
C ALA A 119 21.15 19.44 -8.75
N ALA A 120 21.91 18.93 -9.72
CA ALA A 120 23.23 19.46 -10.07
C ALA A 120 23.20 20.92 -10.58
N GLY A 121 22.06 21.39 -11.11
CA GLY A 121 21.83 22.76 -11.56
C GLY A 121 21.21 23.68 -10.51
N ARG A 122 21.03 23.21 -9.27
CA ARG A 122 20.27 23.90 -8.20
C ARG A 122 20.57 25.39 -8.08
N GLU A 123 21.84 25.76 -7.92
CA GLU A 123 22.22 27.17 -7.69
C GLU A 123 21.78 28.07 -8.85
N ARG A 124 21.95 27.59 -10.08
CA ARG A 124 21.56 28.32 -11.29
C ARG A 124 20.04 28.40 -11.44
N ILE A 125 19.32 27.32 -11.14
CA ILE A 125 17.86 27.25 -11.19
C ILE A 125 17.26 28.22 -10.19
N LEU A 126 17.66 28.13 -8.92
CA LEU A 126 17.08 28.95 -7.85
C LEU A 126 17.46 30.43 -7.95
N ALA A 127 18.56 30.77 -8.64
CA ALA A 127 18.92 32.16 -8.89
C ALA A 127 18.14 32.80 -10.06
N ASP A 128 17.39 32.03 -10.85
CA ASP A 128 16.72 32.54 -12.05
C ASP A 128 15.46 33.37 -11.70
N ALA A 129 15.29 34.50 -12.37
CA ALA A 129 14.18 35.41 -12.10
C ALA A 129 12.81 34.79 -12.45
N ALA A 130 12.73 33.94 -13.48
CA ALA A 130 11.48 33.26 -13.83
C ALA A 130 11.09 32.21 -12.77
N VAL A 131 12.08 31.53 -12.19
CA VAL A 131 11.87 30.60 -11.08
C VAL A 131 11.43 31.34 -9.82
N GLN A 132 12.05 32.48 -9.50
CA GLN A 132 11.67 33.31 -8.34
C GLN A 132 10.28 33.96 -8.49
N ALA A 133 9.72 33.98 -9.70
CA ALA A 133 8.38 34.51 -9.99
C ALA A 133 7.29 33.43 -9.99
N LEU A 134 7.63 32.16 -9.75
CA LEU A 134 6.65 31.08 -9.60
C LEU A 134 5.74 31.33 -8.41
N GLU A 135 4.53 30.76 -8.47
CA GLU A 135 3.64 30.67 -7.31
C GLU A 135 4.38 30.04 -6.13
N GLU A 136 4.09 30.55 -4.93
CA GLU A 136 4.87 30.29 -3.72
C GLU A 136 5.00 28.78 -3.44
N ASP A 137 3.91 28.05 -3.67
CA ASP A 137 3.84 26.60 -3.52
C ASP A 137 4.70 25.84 -4.52
N ASP A 138 4.71 26.25 -5.79
CA ASP A 138 5.50 25.59 -6.83
C ASP A 138 6.99 25.88 -6.64
N LEU A 139 7.35 27.10 -6.23
CA LEU A 139 8.71 27.47 -5.85
C LEU A 139 9.20 26.66 -4.64
N SER A 140 8.36 26.50 -3.62
CA SER A 140 8.67 25.73 -2.42
C SER A 140 8.95 24.26 -2.75
N ARG A 141 8.08 23.62 -3.55
CA ARG A 141 8.26 22.23 -4.00
C ARG A 141 9.53 22.06 -4.83
N LEU A 142 9.76 22.93 -5.82
CA LEU A 142 10.95 22.88 -6.66
C LEU A 142 12.23 23.03 -5.82
N THR A 143 12.22 23.96 -4.86
CA THR A 143 13.34 24.17 -3.93
C THR A 143 13.63 22.92 -3.11
N ARG A 144 12.59 22.22 -2.63
CA ARG A 144 12.74 20.98 -1.86
C ARG A 144 13.20 19.79 -2.70
N CYS A 145 12.73 19.65 -3.94
CA CYS A 145 13.22 18.60 -4.86
C CYS A 145 14.72 18.74 -5.15
N LEU A 146 15.19 19.99 -5.27
CA LEU A 146 16.60 20.30 -5.57
C LEU A 146 17.52 20.25 -4.34
N ALA A 147 16.97 20.18 -3.12
CA ALA A 147 17.76 20.23 -1.90
C ALA A 147 18.44 18.87 -1.61
N PRO A 148 19.73 18.85 -1.23
CA PRO A 148 20.41 17.64 -0.78
C PRO A 148 19.84 17.21 0.57
N CYS A 149 19.89 15.91 0.85
CA CYS A 149 19.70 15.40 2.20
C CYS A 149 20.91 15.81 3.05
N ASP A 150 20.71 16.66 4.05
CA ASP A 150 21.74 17.06 5.01
C ASP A 150 21.28 16.69 6.44
N PRO A 151 21.89 15.67 7.08
CA PRO A 151 21.54 15.29 8.44
C PRO A 151 21.88 16.37 9.48
N ASN A 152 22.73 17.35 9.14
CA ASN A 152 23.10 18.44 10.04
C ASN A 152 22.23 19.69 9.88
N ASP A 153 21.35 19.72 8.87
CA ASP A 153 20.34 20.77 8.75
C ASP A 153 19.19 20.45 9.72
N GLU A 154 19.35 20.81 10.99
CA GLU A 154 18.33 20.57 12.02
C GLU A 154 16.96 21.11 11.57
N ILE A 155 16.91 22.24 10.87
CA ILE A 155 15.65 22.82 10.38
C ILE A 155 15.10 22.02 9.20
N GLY A 156 15.95 21.56 8.27
CA GLY A 156 15.60 20.71 7.14
C GLY A 156 15.13 19.31 7.54
N VAL A 157 15.79 18.69 8.51
CA VAL A 157 15.39 17.41 9.12
C VAL A 157 14.07 17.57 9.87
N LEU A 158 13.92 18.67 10.62
CA LEU A 158 12.63 19.02 11.22
C LEU A 158 11.59 19.37 10.16
N ARG A 159 11.87 19.48 8.86
CA ARG A 159 10.86 19.68 7.79
C ARG A 159 10.48 18.40 7.04
N LEU A 160 11.15 17.27 7.32
CA LEU A 160 10.76 15.98 6.76
C LEU A 160 9.35 15.56 7.17
N GLY A 161 8.60 15.01 6.22
CA GLY A 161 7.18 14.69 6.40
C GLY A 161 6.28 15.92 6.42
N ARG A 162 6.83 17.10 6.08
CA ARG A 162 6.09 18.38 6.04
C ARG A 162 6.15 19.07 4.70
N CYS A 163 6.95 18.62 3.74
CA CYS A 163 6.86 19.11 2.38
C CYS A 163 5.80 18.37 1.57
N PHE A 164 4.91 17.58 2.19
CA PHE A 164 3.94 16.78 1.44
C PHE A 164 2.47 17.08 1.79
N PRO A 165 1.76 17.87 0.96
CA PRO A 165 2.18 19.16 0.45
C PRO A 165 1.82 20.22 1.52
N SER A 166 2.80 20.80 2.19
CA SER A 166 2.53 21.98 3.01
C SER A 166 2.42 23.23 2.13
N PRO A 167 1.45 24.13 2.36
CA PRO A 167 1.41 25.40 1.65
C PRO A 167 2.59 26.25 2.08
N ALA A 168 3.15 27.04 1.17
CA ALA A 168 4.20 27.99 1.52
C ALA A 168 3.79 28.96 2.65
N ALA A 169 2.47 29.16 2.85
CA ALA A 169 1.85 29.90 3.93
C ALA A 169 1.93 29.25 5.34
N TRP A 170 2.37 27.99 5.49
CA TRP A 170 2.46 27.36 6.81
C TRP A 170 3.69 27.90 7.57
N THR A 171 3.42 28.75 8.56
CA THR A 171 4.42 29.24 9.51
C THR A 171 4.49 28.31 10.72
N VAL A 172 5.68 27.76 10.99
CA VAL A 172 5.93 26.91 12.15
C VAL A 172 6.23 27.79 13.36
N ASP A 173 5.45 27.66 14.43
CA ASP A 173 5.70 28.36 15.69
C ASP A 173 6.60 27.55 16.66
N ASP A 174 7.01 28.19 17.76
CA ASP A 174 7.92 27.60 18.75
C ASP A 174 7.31 26.42 19.54
N ASP A 175 5.98 26.37 19.68
CA ASP A 175 5.27 25.24 20.31
C ASP A 175 5.30 24.04 19.37
N GLU A 176 5.04 24.28 18.09
CA GLU A 176 5.05 23.30 17.03
C GLU A 176 6.45 22.70 16.84
N LEU A 177 7.51 23.52 16.79
CA LEU A 177 8.91 23.03 16.73
C LEU A 177 9.26 22.10 17.90
N ARG A 178 8.74 22.37 19.10
CA ARG A 178 8.96 21.51 20.28
C ARG A 178 8.26 20.15 20.15
N GLU A 179 7.01 20.14 19.72
CA GLU A 179 6.25 18.89 19.50
C GLU A 179 6.91 18.01 18.43
N ILE A 180 7.34 18.65 17.35
CA ILE A 180 8.02 18.02 16.22
C ILE A 180 9.40 17.48 16.55
N GLY A 181 10.18 18.22 17.33
CA GLY A 181 11.45 17.71 17.82
C GLY A 181 11.24 16.44 18.64
N GLY A 182 10.09 16.32 19.30
CA GLY A 182 9.63 15.07 19.93
C GLY A 182 9.46 13.93 18.93
N TRP A 183 8.80 14.18 17.80
CA TRP A 183 8.59 13.18 16.74
C TRP A 183 9.90 12.73 16.08
N VAL A 184 10.78 13.66 15.70
CA VAL A 184 12.08 13.32 15.10
C VAL A 184 12.94 12.48 16.05
N ARG A 185 12.93 12.81 17.34
CA ARG A 185 13.60 12.01 18.38
C ARG A 185 12.94 10.65 18.58
N TRP A 186 11.60 10.58 18.51
CA TRP A 186 10.83 9.33 18.61
C TRP A 186 11.09 8.40 17.42
N ALA A 187 11.05 8.93 16.20
CA ALA A 187 11.30 8.20 14.96
C ALA A 187 12.76 7.71 14.85
N ASN A 188 13.61 8.08 15.82
CA ASN A 188 15.02 7.73 15.89
C ASN A 188 15.66 7.81 14.51
N LEU A 189 15.52 8.97 13.85
CA LEU A 189 16.01 9.19 12.49
C LEU A 189 17.53 9.01 12.47
N THR A 190 17.98 7.78 12.28
CA THR A 190 19.38 7.41 12.12
C THR A 190 19.88 7.88 10.76
N ASP A 191 21.19 7.88 10.59
CA ASP A 191 21.85 8.15 9.31
C ASP A 191 21.33 7.23 8.18
N ASP A 192 20.78 6.06 8.52
CA ASP A 192 20.24 5.08 7.55
C ASP A 192 18.78 5.34 7.15
N VAL A 193 17.95 5.87 8.06
CA VAL A 193 16.50 6.08 7.82
C VAL A 193 16.23 7.44 7.16
N LEU A 194 17.02 8.45 7.53
CA LEU A 194 16.84 9.82 7.06
C LEU A 194 16.89 9.94 5.52
N PRO A 195 17.86 9.34 4.80
CA PRO A 195 17.92 9.44 3.35
C PRO A 195 16.73 8.75 2.67
N VAL A 196 16.24 7.65 3.23
CA VAL A 196 15.09 6.91 2.71
C VAL A 196 13.83 7.76 2.79
N LEU A 197 13.56 8.37 3.94
CA LEU A 197 12.42 9.28 4.11
C LEU A 197 12.55 10.53 3.24
N TRP A 198 13.75 11.09 3.15
CA TRP A 198 14.03 12.24 2.29
C TRP A 198 13.75 11.96 0.83
N GLN A 199 14.23 10.81 0.33
CA GLN A 199 13.97 10.37 -1.03
C GLN A 199 12.50 10.03 -1.24
N GLY A 200 11.86 9.41 -0.24
CA GLY A 200 10.42 9.15 -0.21
C GLY A 200 9.62 10.42 -0.45
N GLU A 201 9.93 11.50 0.27
CA GLU A 201 9.28 12.82 0.14
C GLU A 201 9.59 13.50 -1.22
N THR A 202 10.84 13.45 -1.68
CA THR A 202 11.22 13.98 -3.00
C THR A 202 10.43 13.28 -4.12
N ASN A 203 10.29 11.96 -4.05
CA ASN A 203 9.49 11.18 -4.98
C ASN A 203 8.03 11.63 -4.99
N THR A 204 7.50 11.95 -3.81
CA THR A 204 6.13 12.38 -3.63
C THR A 204 5.88 13.75 -4.27
N LEU A 205 6.81 14.68 -4.07
CA LEU A 205 6.78 16.00 -4.71
C LEU A 205 6.88 15.92 -6.23
N LEU A 206 7.78 15.09 -6.76
CA LEU A 206 7.91 14.85 -8.19
C LEU A 206 6.65 14.20 -8.76
N GLY A 207 6.06 13.25 -8.05
CA GLY A 207 4.76 12.65 -8.40
C GLY A 207 3.66 13.70 -8.54
N TYR A 208 3.51 14.56 -7.54
CA TYR A 208 2.54 15.65 -7.57
C TYR A 208 2.79 16.64 -8.72
N SER A 209 4.03 17.11 -8.88
CA SER A 209 4.41 18.04 -9.95
C SER A 209 4.20 17.43 -11.33
N GLY A 210 4.50 16.13 -11.50
CA GLY A 210 4.27 15.39 -12.74
C GLY A 210 2.79 15.21 -13.06
N ALA A 211 1.96 14.86 -12.06
CA ALA A 211 0.51 14.78 -12.23
C ALA A 211 -0.10 16.14 -12.62
N LYS A 212 0.31 17.22 -11.92
CA LYS A 212 -0.11 18.60 -12.22
C LYS A 212 0.27 19.00 -13.65
N ALA A 213 1.51 18.71 -14.05
CA ALA A 213 2.01 19.00 -15.39
C ALA A 213 1.25 18.23 -16.48
N LEU A 214 1.09 16.92 -16.32
CA LEU A 214 0.38 16.07 -17.28
C LEU A 214 -1.07 16.54 -17.45
N TRP A 215 -1.76 16.75 -16.33
CA TRP A 215 -3.15 17.21 -16.38
C TRP A 215 -3.25 18.55 -17.10
N SER A 216 -2.41 19.53 -16.76
CA SER A 216 -2.48 20.86 -17.34
C SER A 216 -2.12 20.90 -18.82
N VAL A 217 -1.14 20.10 -19.25
CA VAL A 217 -0.79 19.97 -20.67
C VAL A 217 -1.92 19.33 -21.48
N GLU A 218 -2.68 18.40 -20.88
CA GLU A 218 -3.77 17.70 -21.55
C GLU A 218 -5.13 18.43 -21.50
N HIS A 219 -5.35 19.29 -20.50
CA HIS A 219 -6.67 19.89 -20.20
C HIS A 219 -6.66 21.43 -20.19
N GLY A 220 -5.49 22.06 -20.11
CA GLY A 220 -5.33 23.51 -20.05
C GLY A 220 -4.94 24.04 -18.65
N PRO A 221 -5.05 25.36 -18.41
CA PRO A 221 -4.68 25.98 -17.14
C PRO A 221 -5.51 25.43 -15.97
N ILE A 222 -4.93 25.43 -14.78
CA ILE A 222 -5.56 24.95 -13.54
C ILE A 222 -6.33 26.14 -12.94
N GLY A 223 -7.55 25.89 -12.44
CA GLY A 223 -8.36 26.94 -11.82
C GLY A 223 -7.74 27.49 -10.52
N GLU A 224 -8.27 28.62 -10.03
CA GLU A 224 -7.88 29.17 -8.73
C GLU A 224 -8.06 28.11 -7.62
N THR A 225 -7.01 27.91 -6.80
CA THR A 225 -7.09 27.07 -5.61
C THR A 225 -7.79 27.88 -4.50
N PRO A 226 -8.91 27.43 -3.92
CA PRO A 226 -9.62 28.14 -2.85
C PRO A 226 -8.72 28.51 -1.65
N GLU A 227 -9.05 29.62 -0.99
CA GLU A 227 -8.39 30.03 0.27
C GLU A 227 -8.55 28.94 1.34
N HIS A 228 -7.41 28.55 1.93
CA HIS A 228 -7.30 27.38 2.79
C HIS A 228 -8.02 27.55 4.13
N VAL A 229 -8.77 26.52 4.53
CA VAL A 229 -9.12 26.33 5.95
C VAL A 229 -7.96 25.60 6.60
N VAL A 230 -7.02 26.36 7.16
CA VAL A 230 -6.10 25.77 8.15
C VAL A 230 -6.98 25.24 9.27
N ALA A 231 -6.85 23.95 9.59
CA ALA A 231 -7.55 23.34 10.72
C ALA A 231 -7.02 23.92 12.03
N HIS A 232 -7.34 25.18 12.31
CA HIS A 232 -7.23 25.78 13.62
C HIS A 232 -8.45 25.33 14.42
N ASP A 233 -8.21 24.99 15.68
CA ASP A 233 -9.18 24.62 16.72
C ASP A 233 -9.52 23.14 16.86
N VAL A 234 -8.49 22.29 16.97
CA VAL A 234 -8.56 21.23 17.98
C VAL A 234 -7.68 21.63 19.15
N VAL A 235 -8.21 22.51 20.01
CA VAL A 235 -7.65 22.70 21.34
C VAL A 235 -7.82 21.36 22.06
N ASP A 236 -6.73 20.62 22.25
CA ASP A 236 -6.74 19.45 23.13
C ASP A 236 -7.02 19.94 24.55
N ALA A 237 -8.28 19.86 24.97
CA ALA A 237 -8.60 19.89 26.39
C ALA A 237 -7.83 18.74 27.09
N PRO A 238 -7.40 18.90 28.35
CA PRO A 238 -6.71 17.85 29.09
C PRO A 238 -7.48 16.53 29.02
N ILE A 239 -6.77 15.40 28.94
CA ILE A 239 -7.34 14.06 29.05
C ILE A 239 -7.95 13.94 30.45
N THR A 240 -9.24 14.21 30.58
CA THR A 240 -10.01 13.86 31.77
C THR A 240 -10.75 12.57 31.47
N ALA A 241 -10.60 11.58 32.34
CA ALA A 241 -11.35 10.33 32.24
C ALA A 241 -12.84 10.64 32.09
N ASP A 242 -13.47 10.06 31.06
CA ASP A 242 -14.93 10.06 30.93
C ASP A 242 -15.51 9.22 32.07
N PRO A 243 -16.25 9.80 33.04
CA PRO A 243 -16.87 9.03 34.11
C PRO A 243 -17.94 8.05 33.62
N ASP A 244 -18.43 8.23 32.38
CA ASP A 244 -19.57 7.51 31.80
C ASP A 244 -19.19 6.62 30.60
N GLY A 245 -17.91 6.41 30.28
CA GLY A 245 -17.46 5.78 29.03
C GLY A 245 -18.11 4.41 28.72
N PHE A 246 -18.20 3.52 29.72
CA PHE A 246 -18.95 2.27 29.56
C PHE A 246 -20.47 2.47 29.44
N GLY A 247 -21.04 3.55 29.95
CA GLY A 247 -22.47 3.85 29.89
C GLY A 247 -23.01 4.01 28.46
N ALA A 248 -22.18 4.55 27.55
CA ALA A 248 -22.50 4.61 26.13
C ALA A 248 -22.52 3.23 25.50
N LEU A 249 -21.45 2.43 25.66
CA LEU A 249 -21.33 1.09 25.08
C LEU A 249 -22.26 0.06 25.75
N GLY A 250 -22.57 0.22 27.03
CA GLY A 250 -23.39 -0.71 27.81
C GLY A 250 -24.80 -0.89 27.25
N ARG A 251 -25.31 0.08 26.48
CA ARG A 251 -26.59 -0.07 25.73
C ARG A 251 -26.53 -1.15 24.65
N TYR A 252 -25.33 -1.42 24.14
CA TYR A 252 -25.05 -2.38 23.08
C TYR A 252 -24.45 -3.68 23.60
N LEU A 253 -24.25 -3.83 24.92
CA LEU A 253 -23.71 -5.07 25.50
C LEU A 253 -24.45 -6.34 25.02
N PRO A 254 -25.80 -6.38 24.92
CA PRO A 254 -26.52 -7.54 24.39
C PRO A 254 -26.22 -7.85 22.91
N MET A 255 -25.61 -6.90 22.19
CA MET A 255 -25.24 -6.98 20.78
C MET A 255 -23.74 -7.21 20.58
N LEU A 256 -22.98 -7.48 21.65
CA LEU A 256 -21.57 -7.83 21.54
C LEU A 256 -21.37 -9.35 21.65
N ARG A 257 -20.52 -9.90 20.78
CA ARG A 257 -20.09 -11.30 20.80
C ARG A 257 -18.58 -11.41 21.03
N CYS A 258 -18.18 -12.52 21.63
CA CYS A 258 -16.78 -12.90 21.81
C CYS A 258 -16.14 -13.19 20.44
N THR A 259 -14.98 -12.60 20.12
CA THR A 259 -14.24 -12.93 18.89
C THR A 259 -13.56 -14.30 18.95
N ALA A 260 -13.24 -14.80 20.15
CA ALA A 260 -12.63 -16.14 20.29
C ALA A 260 -13.59 -17.32 20.06
N CYS A 261 -14.87 -17.20 20.43
CA CYS A 261 -15.82 -18.33 20.35
C CYS A 261 -17.24 -17.95 19.88
N HIS A 262 -17.47 -16.68 19.55
CA HIS A 262 -18.77 -16.13 19.14
C HIS A 262 -19.89 -16.24 20.19
N GLY A 263 -19.53 -16.55 21.43
CA GLY A 263 -20.44 -16.57 22.57
C GLY A 263 -20.84 -15.17 23.05
N PRO A 264 -21.91 -15.06 23.83
CA PRO A 264 -22.33 -13.78 24.40
C PRO A 264 -21.27 -13.23 25.35
N LEU A 265 -21.11 -11.91 25.34
CA LEU A 265 -20.30 -11.18 26.31
C LEU A 265 -21.19 -10.61 27.42
N ALA A 266 -20.68 -10.65 28.65
CA ALA A 266 -21.28 -10.05 29.83
C ALA A 266 -20.19 -9.34 30.63
N GLY A 267 -20.52 -8.27 31.35
CA GLY A 267 -19.50 -7.55 32.09
C GLY A 267 -19.95 -6.17 32.53
N GLY A 268 -18.98 -5.32 32.85
CA GLY A 268 -19.20 -4.00 33.42
C GLY A 268 -18.09 -3.00 33.07
N GLN A 269 -17.90 -2.02 33.94
CA GLN A 269 -17.06 -0.84 33.68
C GLN A 269 -15.57 -1.16 33.46
N ASP A 270 -15.09 -2.32 33.89
CA ASP A 270 -13.67 -2.67 33.84
C ASP A 270 -13.32 -3.72 32.76
N ALA A 271 -14.23 -4.64 32.45
CA ALA A 271 -14.02 -5.72 31.49
C ALA A 271 -15.34 -6.36 31.01
N LEU A 272 -15.27 -6.97 29.83
CA LEU A 272 -16.28 -7.87 29.28
C LEU A 272 -15.75 -9.30 29.23
N ASP A 273 -16.48 -10.21 29.88
CA ASP A 273 -16.15 -11.62 29.99
C ASP A 273 -17.07 -12.48 29.13
N CYS A 274 -16.48 -13.48 28.49
CA CYS A 274 -17.22 -14.52 27.80
C CYS A 274 -17.50 -15.69 28.75
N GLY A 275 -18.78 -15.93 29.04
CA GLY A 275 -19.19 -17.06 29.89
C GLY A 275 -19.01 -18.45 29.25
N GLN A 276 -18.65 -18.53 27.97
CA GLN A 276 -18.49 -19.80 27.25
C GLN A 276 -17.03 -20.27 27.17
N CYS A 277 -16.11 -19.42 26.69
CA CYS A 277 -14.70 -19.77 26.55
C CYS A 277 -13.80 -19.18 27.64
N GLY A 278 -14.33 -18.28 28.49
CA GLY A 278 -13.56 -17.61 29.54
C GLY A 278 -12.66 -16.46 29.06
N ALA A 279 -12.72 -16.07 27.78
CA ALA A 279 -12.04 -14.88 27.28
C ALA A 279 -12.52 -13.61 28.01
N SER A 280 -11.61 -12.68 28.29
CA SER A 280 -11.90 -11.42 28.97
C SER A 280 -11.28 -10.26 28.19
N TYR A 281 -12.06 -9.21 27.98
CA TYR A 281 -11.71 -8.05 27.17
C TYR A 281 -11.74 -6.79 28.05
N PRO A 282 -10.61 -6.11 28.28
CA PRO A 282 -10.56 -4.97 29.19
C PRO A 282 -11.29 -3.75 28.59
N VAL A 283 -11.88 -2.93 29.47
CA VAL A 283 -12.38 -1.60 29.13
C VAL A 283 -11.29 -0.58 29.51
N LYS A 284 -10.80 0.18 28.52
CA LYS A 284 -9.77 1.21 28.72
C LYS A 284 -10.28 2.52 28.14
N ASP A 285 -10.14 3.61 28.91
CA ASP A 285 -10.49 4.97 28.47
C ASP A 285 -11.87 5.11 27.81
N GLY A 286 -12.84 4.31 28.26
CA GLY A 286 -14.23 4.34 27.78
C GLY A 286 -14.54 3.46 26.57
N PHE A 287 -13.59 2.69 26.04
CA PHE A 287 -13.81 1.71 24.98
C PHE A 287 -13.43 0.29 25.41
N VAL A 288 -14.05 -0.72 24.79
CA VAL A 288 -13.67 -2.14 25.00
C VAL A 288 -12.52 -2.49 24.04
N ASP A 289 -11.48 -3.13 24.57
CA ASP A 289 -10.30 -3.58 23.83
C ASP A 289 -10.38 -5.09 23.54
N ILE A 290 -10.70 -5.42 22.28
CA ILE A 290 -10.88 -6.81 21.82
C ILE A 290 -9.59 -7.41 21.26
N ILE A 291 -8.69 -6.56 20.76
CA ILE A 291 -7.44 -6.98 20.13
C ILE A 291 -6.42 -7.38 21.20
N GLY A 292 -6.30 -6.59 22.28
CA GLY A 292 -5.23 -6.74 23.27
C GLY A 292 -3.81 -6.47 22.70
N GLY A 293 -2.78 -6.61 23.53
CA GLY A 293 -1.37 -6.36 23.15
C GLY A 293 -0.92 -4.89 23.25
N GLU A 294 0.36 -4.64 22.97
CA GLU A 294 0.94 -3.29 22.76
C GLU A 294 0.70 -2.85 21.31
N ASP A 295 0.29 -1.61 21.08
CA ASP A 295 -0.13 -1.16 19.75
C ASP A 295 1.07 -0.81 18.85
N ALA A 296 1.01 -1.18 17.57
CA ALA A 296 2.01 -0.74 16.59
C ALA A 296 1.92 0.77 16.25
N ILE A 297 0.78 1.42 16.54
CA ILE A 297 0.48 2.83 16.26
C ILE A 297 -0.05 3.52 17.55
N GLU A 298 0.75 3.50 18.61
CA GLU A 298 0.28 3.90 19.95
C GLU A 298 0.54 5.37 20.32
N ASP A 299 1.42 6.11 19.63
CA ASP A 299 1.83 7.41 20.16
C ASP A 299 0.75 8.49 19.94
N PRO A 300 0.21 9.12 21.01
CA PRO A 300 -0.70 10.26 20.90
C PRO A 300 -0.17 11.41 20.04
N LEU A 301 1.16 11.53 19.92
CA LEU A 301 1.84 12.48 19.02
C LEU A 301 1.56 12.17 17.55
N MET A 302 1.49 10.90 17.15
CA MET A 302 1.17 10.50 15.78
C MET A 302 -0.29 10.78 15.43
N ALA A 303 -1.23 10.50 16.34
CA ALA A 303 -2.62 10.85 16.14
C ALA A 303 -2.84 12.37 16.07
N ARG A 304 -2.06 13.15 16.82
CA ARG A 304 -2.01 14.62 16.71
C ARG A 304 -1.45 15.07 15.37
N PHE A 305 -0.34 14.50 14.95
CA PHE A 305 0.31 14.79 13.68
C PHE A 305 -0.62 14.47 12.49
N HIS A 306 -1.29 13.33 12.53
CA HIS A 306 -2.26 12.92 11.52
C HIS A 306 -3.35 13.98 11.31
N GLU A 307 -4.02 14.38 12.38
CA GLU A 307 -5.15 15.30 12.33
C GLU A 307 -4.75 16.73 11.97
N LYS A 308 -3.65 17.22 12.57
CA LYS A 308 -3.23 18.62 12.40
C LYS A 308 -2.57 18.84 11.03
N TRP A 309 -1.86 17.84 10.51
CA TRP A 309 -0.97 18.00 9.36
C TRP A 309 -1.26 17.04 8.21
N LEU A 310 -1.21 15.73 8.46
CA LEU A 310 -1.27 14.73 7.39
C LEU A 310 -2.61 14.74 6.64
N ARG A 311 -3.73 14.85 7.35
CA ARG A 311 -5.07 14.79 6.77
C ARG A 311 -5.42 16.04 5.93
N PRO A 312 -5.17 17.29 6.39
CA PRO A 312 -5.26 18.47 5.53
C PRO A 312 -4.36 18.40 4.30
N ALA A 313 -3.12 17.94 4.49
CA ALA A 313 -2.17 17.73 3.40
C ALA A 313 -2.67 16.72 2.36
N PHE A 314 -3.19 15.58 2.81
CA PHE A 314 -3.81 14.57 1.95
C PHE A 314 -4.92 15.17 1.09
N MET A 315 -5.84 15.95 1.68
CA MET A 315 -6.91 16.59 0.91
C MET A 315 -6.37 17.60 -0.09
N ARG A 316 -5.28 18.30 0.22
CA ARG A 316 -4.65 19.21 -0.73
C ARG A 316 -4.01 18.49 -1.92
N LEU A 317 -3.48 17.27 -1.73
CA LEU A 317 -2.87 16.49 -2.81
C LEU A 317 -3.92 15.81 -3.68
N ILE A 318 -4.82 15.10 -3.02
CA ILE A 318 -5.66 14.10 -3.67
C ILE A 318 -7.10 14.62 -3.80
N GLY A 319 -7.51 15.56 -2.94
CA GLY A 319 -8.80 16.27 -2.99
C GLY A 319 -9.02 17.09 -4.25
N GLY A 320 -7.97 17.52 -4.94
CA GLY A 320 -8.08 18.28 -6.18
C GLY A 320 -7.92 17.40 -7.42
N ASN A 321 -8.80 17.55 -8.41
CA ASN A 321 -8.60 16.97 -9.74
C ASN A 321 -8.16 18.02 -10.77
N TRP A 322 -7.60 19.12 -10.29
CA TRP A 322 -7.08 20.24 -11.07
C TRP A 322 -8.15 21.02 -11.90
N ALA A 323 -9.37 20.48 -11.99
CA ALA A 323 -10.56 21.14 -12.53
C ALA A 323 -11.48 21.73 -11.43
N GLY A 324 -11.25 21.35 -10.17
CA GLY A 324 -11.99 21.75 -8.98
C GLY A 324 -11.41 21.09 -7.72
N GLU A 325 -11.78 21.58 -6.54
CA GLU A 325 -11.32 21.05 -5.26
C GLU A 325 -12.47 20.35 -4.51
N ILE A 326 -12.19 19.17 -3.99
CA ILE A 326 -13.02 18.47 -3.00
C ILE A 326 -12.63 18.99 -1.63
N THR A 327 -13.58 19.60 -0.94
CA THR A 327 -13.36 20.16 0.39
C THR A 327 -13.77 19.19 1.50
N PHE A 328 -13.31 19.44 2.73
CA PHE A 328 -13.85 18.75 3.91
C PHE A 328 -15.37 18.92 4.06
N ALA A 329 -15.92 20.05 3.59
CA ALA A 329 -17.36 20.27 3.61
C ALA A 329 -18.08 19.35 2.63
N ASP A 330 -17.48 19.06 1.47
CA ASP A 330 -17.99 18.08 0.52
C ASP A 330 -17.97 16.67 1.11
N GLU A 331 -16.85 16.25 1.71
CA GLU A 331 -16.75 14.95 2.39
C GLU A 331 -17.83 14.78 3.47
N ASN A 332 -17.94 15.75 4.38
CA ASN A 332 -18.94 15.71 5.45
C ASN A 332 -20.38 15.68 4.88
N ARG A 333 -20.64 16.45 3.82
CA ARG A 333 -21.95 16.45 3.14
C ARG A 333 -22.23 15.04 2.59
N TRP A 334 -21.30 14.46 1.85
CA TRP A 334 -21.46 13.17 1.18
C TRP A 334 -21.70 12.00 2.14
N VAL A 335 -21.00 11.95 3.28
CA VAL A 335 -21.26 10.93 4.33
C VAL A 335 -22.76 10.84 4.62
N THR A 336 -23.39 12.00 4.78
CA THR A 336 -24.81 12.05 5.14
C THR A 336 -25.74 11.92 3.95
N GLU A 337 -25.37 12.39 2.76
CA GLU A 337 -26.19 12.29 1.54
C GLU A 337 -26.32 10.84 1.07
N PHE A 338 -25.23 10.08 1.12
CA PHE A 338 -25.23 8.68 0.73
C PHE A 338 -25.82 7.79 1.83
N MET A 339 -25.45 7.95 3.10
CA MET A 339 -25.86 6.97 4.09
C MET A 339 -27.39 6.92 4.31
N THR A 340 -27.99 5.74 4.11
CA THR A 340 -29.41 5.46 4.32
C THR A 340 -29.59 4.35 5.37
N PRO A 341 -29.49 4.66 6.67
CA PRO A 341 -29.50 3.64 7.70
C PRO A 341 -30.88 3.01 7.87
N ALA A 342 -30.91 1.68 7.95
CA ALA A 342 -32.07 0.95 8.43
C ALA A 342 -32.18 1.05 9.97
N ASP A 343 -33.16 0.39 10.60
CA ASP A 343 -33.29 0.38 12.07
C ASP A 343 -32.05 -0.27 12.74
N GLY A 344 -31.70 0.15 13.95
CA GLY A 344 -30.55 -0.39 14.69
C GLY A 344 -29.31 0.51 14.68
N PRO A 345 -28.15 0.00 15.15
CA PRO A 345 -26.93 0.78 15.28
C PRO A 345 -26.28 1.10 13.94
N ILE A 346 -25.53 2.18 13.92
CA ILE A 346 -24.67 2.63 12.84
C ILE A 346 -23.23 2.43 13.30
N VAL A 347 -22.46 1.66 12.55
CA VAL A 347 -21.04 1.46 12.80
C VAL A 347 -20.24 2.46 11.96
N ASP A 348 -19.36 3.23 12.59
CA ASP A 348 -18.34 4.02 11.90
C ASP A 348 -17.01 3.29 12.02
N LEU A 349 -16.56 2.69 10.91
CA LEU A 349 -15.40 1.81 10.84
C LEU A 349 -14.17 2.61 10.38
N GLY A 350 -13.12 2.60 11.20
CA GLY A 350 -11.93 3.43 11.02
C GLY A 350 -12.22 4.94 11.07
N PRO A 351 -12.92 5.46 12.09
CA PRO A 351 -13.31 6.86 12.15
C PRO A 351 -12.14 7.83 12.44
N GLY A 352 -10.95 7.30 12.74
CA GLY A 352 -9.82 8.09 13.20
C GLY A 352 -10.20 8.92 14.43
N ALA A 353 -9.91 10.22 14.41
CA ALA A 353 -10.26 11.10 15.53
C ALA A 353 -11.74 11.53 15.56
N GLY A 354 -12.62 10.95 14.72
CA GLY A 354 -14.08 11.10 14.82
C GLY A 354 -14.69 12.28 14.04
N ILE A 355 -14.06 12.73 12.96
CA ILE A 355 -14.64 13.78 12.09
C ILE A 355 -15.95 13.28 11.46
N THR A 356 -15.92 12.12 10.82
CA THR A 356 -17.09 11.46 10.23
C THR A 356 -18.11 11.10 11.29
N THR A 357 -17.65 10.58 12.44
CA THR A 357 -18.52 10.20 13.57
C THR A 357 -19.31 11.40 14.07
N LYS A 358 -18.68 12.57 14.18
CA LYS A 358 -19.36 13.81 14.58
C LYS A 358 -20.48 14.14 13.59
N THR A 359 -20.16 14.18 12.29
CA THR A 359 -21.13 14.50 11.24
C THR A 359 -22.31 13.51 11.21
N ILE A 360 -22.03 12.21 11.39
CA ILE A 360 -23.08 11.19 11.50
C ILE A 360 -23.93 11.42 12.76
N SER A 361 -23.30 11.75 13.90
CA SER A 361 -24.00 11.96 15.17
C SER A 361 -24.97 13.14 15.13
N GLU A 362 -24.59 14.22 14.44
CA GLU A 362 -25.41 15.42 14.29
C GLU A 362 -26.69 15.14 13.48
N LYS A 363 -26.63 14.18 12.53
CA LYS A 363 -27.79 13.81 11.70
C LYS A 363 -28.65 12.70 12.29
N TYR A 364 -28.03 11.66 12.86
CA TYR A 364 -28.72 10.42 13.23
C TYR A 364 -28.79 10.15 14.73
N GLY A 365 -28.18 11.01 15.56
CA GLY A 365 -28.12 10.85 17.01
C GLY A 365 -26.93 10.01 17.45
N VAL A 366 -26.18 10.51 18.45
CA VAL A 366 -25.01 9.82 19.03
C VAL A 366 -25.38 8.47 19.64
N GLU A 367 -26.62 8.33 20.11
CA GLU A 367 -27.16 7.11 20.71
C GLU A 367 -27.29 5.92 19.77
N ARG A 368 -27.12 6.14 18.45
CA ARG A 368 -27.14 5.12 17.41
C ARG A 368 -25.74 4.69 16.98
N LEU A 369 -24.68 5.35 17.46
CA LEU A 369 -23.34 5.18 16.92
C LEU A 369 -22.45 4.25 17.74
N ILE A 370 -21.70 3.42 17.01
CA ILE A 370 -20.60 2.63 17.52
C ILE A 370 -19.38 2.89 16.63
N ALA A 371 -18.33 3.49 17.20
CA ALA A 371 -17.03 3.66 16.55
C ALA A 371 -16.20 2.39 16.69
N VAL A 372 -15.60 1.93 15.58
CA VAL A 372 -14.70 0.77 15.57
C VAL A 372 -13.38 1.15 14.93
N ASP A 373 -12.28 1.04 15.67
CA ASP A 373 -10.93 1.33 15.17
C ASP A 373 -9.92 0.35 15.78
N THR A 374 -8.75 0.20 15.18
CA THR A 374 -7.64 -0.58 15.78
C THR A 374 -6.75 0.29 16.69
N SER A 375 -6.80 1.62 16.53
CA SER A 375 -5.96 2.58 17.24
C SER A 375 -6.63 3.10 18.51
N ALA A 376 -6.09 2.72 19.67
CA ALA A 376 -6.53 3.25 20.97
C ALA A 376 -6.39 4.79 21.05
N SER A 377 -5.30 5.34 20.50
CA SER A 377 -5.03 6.79 20.52
C SER A 377 -6.06 7.60 19.72
N MET A 378 -6.54 7.06 18.59
CA MET A 378 -7.60 7.66 17.79
C MET A 378 -8.95 7.58 18.51
N LEU A 379 -9.32 6.42 19.08
CA LEU A 379 -10.54 6.27 19.87
C LEU A 379 -10.58 7.20 21.08
N ALA A 380 -9.45 7.39 21.77
CA ALA A 380 -9.35 8.34 22.87
C ALA A 380 -9.52 9.80 22.44
N ARG A 381 -9.16 10.17 21.19
CA ARG A 381 -9.45 11.50 20.62
C ARG A 381 -10.90 11.61 20.18
N LEU A 382 -11.44 10.56 19.58
CA LEU A 382 -12.83 10.48 19.14
C LEU A 382 -13.79 10.68 20.31
N SER A 383 -13.56 10.00 21.44
CA SER A 383 -14.42 10.12 22.63
C SER A 383 -14.50 11.56 23.17
N ARG A 384 -13.41 12.34 23.04
CA ARG A 384 -13.41 13.77 23.36
C ARG A 384 -14.18 14.62 22.35
N ARG A 385 -14.10 14.28 21.07
CA ARG A 385 -14.77 15.00 19.98
C ARG A 385 -16.28 14.71 19.93
N VAL A 386 -16.67 13.49 20.25
CA VAL A 386 -18.06 13.03 20.24
C VAL A 386 -18.38 12.35 21.57
N PRO A 387 -18.56 13.13 22.65
CA PRO A 387 -18.92 12.57 23.96
C PRO A 387 -20.20 11.74 23.87
N GLY A 388 -20.18 10.53 24.46
CA GLY A 388 -21.31 9.60 24.45
C GLY A 388 -21.37 8.66 23.24
N ALA A 389 -20.42 8.73 22.29
CA ALA A 389 -20.28 7.72 21.25
C ALA A 389 -19.73 6.41 21.86
N ALA A 390 -20.42 5.29 21.62
CA ALA A 390 -19.88 3.99 22.00
C ALA A 390 -18.65 3.68 21.13
N SER A 391 -17.60 3.12 21.72
CA SER A 391 -16.34 2.84 21.00
C SER A 391 -15.84 1.43 21.32
N VAL A 392 -15.34 0.74 20.30
CA VAL A 392 -14.77 -0.59 20.42
C VAL A 392 -13.47 -0.66 19.64
N ARG A 393 -12.42 -1.17 20.27
CA ARG A 393 -11.17 -1.45 19.61
C ARG A 393 -11.19 -2.89 19.08
N ALA A 394 -11.31 -3.05 17.77
CA ALA A 394 -11.45 -4.36 17.11
C ALA A 394 -10.88 -4.34 15.69
N ASN A 395 -10.60 -5.54 15.16
CA ASN A 395 -10.15 -5.70 13.77
C ASN A 395 -11.36 -5.71 12.82
N ALA A 396 -11.24 -5.07 11.67
CA ALA A 396 -12.29 -5.00 10.65
C ALA A 396 -12.64 -6.36 10.01
N VAL A 397 -11.77 -7.37 10.12
CA VAL A 397 -12.03 -8.73 9.62
C VAL A 397 -12.72 -9.66 10.64
N ASP A 398 -12.81 -9.25 11.91
CA ASP A 398 -13.57 -9.99 12.93
C ASP A 398 -14.11 -9.01 13.99
N MET A 399 -15.25 -8.43 13.66
CA MET A 399 -15.95 -7.46 14.49
C MET A 399 -16.86 -8.18 15.51
N PRO A 400 -16.98 -7.64 16.73
CA PRO A 400 -17.71 -8.27 17.83
C PRO A 400 -19.23 -8.11 17.73
N PHE A 401 -19.79 -8.03 16.52
CA PHE A 401 -21.23 -7.93 16.31
C PHE A 401 -21.78 -9.25 15.79
N PRO A 402 -22.94 -9.74 16.29
CA PRO A 402 -23.64 -10.85 15.69
C PRO A 402 -24.09 -10.55 14.27
N ASP A 403 -24.32 -11.62 13.50
CA ASP A 403 -24.78 -11.55 12.11
C ASP A 403 -26.10 -10.78 12.02
N GLY A 404 -26.22 -9.90 11.03
CA GLY A 404 -27.50 -9.26 10.72
C GLY A 404 -28.03 -8.29 11.77
N THR A 405 -27.17 -7.65 12.56
CA THR A 405 -27.57 -6.79 13.68
C THR A 405 -27.33 -5.29 13.45
N VAL A 406 -26.54 -4.91 12.44
CA VAL A 406 -26.14 -3.54 12.17
C VAL A 406 -27.03 -2.92 11.08
N GLY A 407 -27.53 -1.71 11.34
CA GLY A 407 -28.47 -1.00 10.45
C GLY A 407 -27.77 -0.19 9.34
N ALA A 408 -26.54 0.28 9.59
CA ALA A 408 -25.64 0.80 8.58
C ALA A 408 -24.18 0.74 9.02
N LEU A 409 -23.26 0.74 8.05
CA LEU A 409 -21.83 0.87 8.28
C LEU A 409 -21.25 1.96 7.37
N ASN A 410 -20.45 2.86 7.94
CA ASN A 410 -19.66 3.87 7.24
C ASN A 410 -18.18 3.50 7.27
N SER A 411 -17.47 3.68 6.17
CA SER A 411 -16.01 3.57 6.05
C SER A 411 -15.50 4.73 5.20
N TRP A 412 -14.55 5.53 5.68
CA TRP A 412 -14.14 6.76 4.99
C TRP A 412 -12.62 6.89 4.92
N ASN A 413 -12.05 6.86 3.72
CA ASN A 413 -10.61 6.88 3.44
C ASN A 413 -9.82 5.84 4.27
N MET A 414 -10.28 4.59 4.26
CA MET A 414 -9.78 3.55 5.17
C MET A 414 -9.52 2.20 4.50
N LEU A 415 -10.37 1.76 3.56
CA LEU A 415 -10.32 0.40 3.03
C LEU A 415 -9.04 0.14 2.20
N HIS A 416 -8.46 1.17 1.57
CA HIS A 416 -7.18 1.07 0.87
C HIS A 416 -5.99 0.66 1.77
N TYR A 417 -6.07 0.83 3.09
CA TYR A 417 -5.03 0.38 4.02
C TYR A 417 -5.04 -1.14 4.26
N PHE A 418 -6.13 -1.84 3.93
CA PHE A 418 -6.24 -3.28 4.18
C PHE A 418 -5.60 -4.09 3.06
N GLU A 419 -4.86 -5.13 3.44
CA GLU A 419 -4.37 -6.12 2.49
C GLU A 419 -5.54 -6.97 1.96
N ASP A 420 -6.28 -7.62 2.86
CA ASP A 420 -7.45 -8.43 2.53
C ASP A 420 -8.76 -7.62 2.60
N LYS A 421 -9.01 -6.85 1.54
CA LYS A 421 -10.24 -6.06 1.39
C LYS A 421 -11.48 -6.96 1.28
N ALA A 422 -11.33 -8.16 0.73
CA ALA A 422 -12.43 -9.09 0.56
C ALA A 422 -12.94 -9.60 1.91
N ALA A 423 -12.03 -9.97 2.83
CA ALA A 423 -12.39 -10.37 4.19
C ALA A 423 -13.08 -9.24 4.97
N VAL A 424 -12.59 -8.00 4.85
CA VAL A 424 -13.24 -6.84 5.48
C VAL A 424 -14.65 -6.63 4.94
N LEU A 425 -14.83 -6.68 3.62
CA LEU A 425 -16.15 -6.50 3.01
C LEU A 425 -17.10 -7.67 3.34
N HIS A 426 -16.58 -8.90 3.43
CA HIS A 426 -17.35 -10.06 3.89
C HIS A 426 -17.88 -9.84 5.29
N GLU A 427 -17.02 -9.41 6.21
CA GLU A 427 -17.36 -9.14 7.60
C GLU A 427 -18.37 -8.01 7.75
N ILE A 428 -18.24 -6.93 6.94
CA ILE A 428 -19.24 -5.87 6.82
C ILE A 428 -20.59 -6.45 6.38
N GLY A 429 -20.59 -7.29 5.34
CA GLY A 429 -21.79 -7.98 4.85
C GLY A 429 -22.41 -8.93 5.90
N ARG A 430 -21.59 -9.57 6.75
CA ARG A 430 -22.05 -10.45 7.82
C ARG A 430 -22.82 -9.70 8.89
N ILE A 431 -22.29 -8.58 9.38
CA ILE A 431 -22.89 -7.83 10.50
C ILE A 431 -24.09 -6.99 10.08
N LEU A 432 -24.16 -6.54 8.82
CA LEU A 432 -25.29 -5.78 8.32
C LEU A 432 -26.56 -6.62 8.31
N GLN A 433 -27.68 -6.06 8.74
CA GLN A 433 -29.00 -6.69 8.58
C GLN A 433 -29.47 -6.63 7.12
N PRO A 434 -30.41 -7.49 6.68
CA PRO A 434 -31.03 -7.33 5.36
C PRO A 434 -31.62 -5.93 5.20
N GLY A 435 -31.28 -5.24 4.11
CA GLY A 435 -31.65 -3.84 3.87
C GLY A 435 -30.77 -2.79 4.58
N GLY A 436 -29.81 -3.21 5.41
CA GLY A 436 -28.79 -2.33 5.96
C GLY A 436 -27.84 -1.81 4.87
N SER A 437 -27.35 -0.59 5.03
CA SER A 437 -26.49 0.07 4.04
C SER A 437 -25.03 0.11 4.45
N PHE A 438 -24.14 -0.04 3.48
CA PHE A 438 -22.72 0.24 3.58
C PHE A 438 -22.42 1.48 2.76
N THR A 439 -21.75 2.46 3.36
CA THR A 439 -21.27 3.66 2.66
C THR A 439 -19.75 3.70 2.75
N LEU A 440 -19.12 3.92 1.60
CA LEU A 440 -17.68 4.02 1.47
C LEU A 440 -17.32 5.31 0.76
N MET A 441 -16.26 5.98 1.22
CA MET A 441 -15.44 6.83 0.37
C MET A 441 -14.00 6.31 0.36
N ASP A 442 -13.40 6.16 -0.81
CA ASP A 442 -12.00 5.77 -0.93
C ASP A 442 -11.35 6.30 -2.22
N LEU A 443 -10.03 6.21 -2.32
CA LEU A 443 -9.26 6.55 -3.50
C LEU A 443 -9.43 5.51 -4.62
N VAL A 444 -9.52 5.99 -5.85
CA VAL A 444 -9.53 5.14 -7.05
C VAL A 444 -8.25 5.30 -7.86
N PRO A 445 -7.77 4.23 -8.49
CA PRO A 445 -6.62 4.34 -9.38
C PRO A 445 -7.01 5.14 -10.63
N ASP A 446 -6.16 6.08 -11.04
CA ASP A 446 -6.40 6.88 -12.24
C ASP A 446 -6.45 5.94 -13.47
N PRO A 447 -7.48 6.04 -14.35
CA PRO A 447 -7.58 5.17 -15.51
C PRO A 447 -6.41 5.33 -16.49
N ASP A 448 -5.79 6.51 -16.60
CA ASP A 448 -4.62 6.74 -17.43
C ASP A 448 -3.36 6.17 -16.78
N HIS A 449 -2.61 5.34 -17.49
CA HIS A 449 -1.41 4.66 -16.97
C HIS A 449 -0.34 5.64 -16.46
N LEU A 450 -0.19 6.79 -17.12
CA LEU A 450 0.84 7.76 -16.76
C LEU A 450 0.41 8.62 -15.57
N ALA A 451 -0.84 9.05 -15.53
CA ALA A 451 -1.40 9.70 -14.36
C ALA A 451 -1.39 8.76 -13.13
N ARG A 452 -1.68 7.47 -13.32
CA ARG A 452 -1.59 6.43 -12.29
C ARG A 452 -0.17 6.22 -11.79
N TYR A 453 0.84 6.31 -12.66
CA TYR A 453 2.23 6.29 -12.23
C TYR A 453 2.48 7.46 -11.26
N PHE A 454 2.18 8.69 -11.65
CA PHE A 454 2.35 9.86 -10.78
C PHE A 454 1.53 9.75 -9.49
N GLN A 455 0.32 9.19 -9.56
CA GLN A 455 -0.51 8.87 -8.40
C GLN A 455 0.21 7.91 -7.45
N GLY A 456 0.77 6.81 -7.95
CA GLY A 456 1.55 5.86 -7.14
C GLY A 456 2.82 6.47 -6.54
N ARG A 457 3.38 7.50 -7.19
CA ARG A 457 4.52 8.27 -6.66
C ARG A 457 4.15 9.17 -5.50
N MET A 458 2.86 9.49 -5.32
CA MET A 458 2.37 10.27 -4.19
C MET A 458 2.43 9.54 -2.82
N GLY A 459 3.21 8.44 -2.74
CA GLY A 459 3.74 7.85 -1.52
C GLY A 459 2.95 6.65 -1.03
N GLU A 460 3.64 5.69 -0.40
CA GLU A 460 2.99 4.54 0.25
C GLU A 460 2.07 4.94 1.39
N THR A 461 2.22 6.12 2.00
CA THR A 461 1.33 6.58 3.06
C THR A 461 -0.04 7.04 2.55
N VAL A 462 -0.19 7.27 1.25
CA VAL A 462 -1.40 7.87 0.64
C VAL A 462 -2.03 6.96 -0.40
N VAL A 463 -1.23 6.22 -1.17
CA VAL A 463 -1.69 5.40 -2.30
C VAL A 463 -1.22 3.96 -2.11
N ARG A 464 -1.97 3.16 -1.33
CA ARG A 464 -1.74 1.71 -1.19
C ARG A 464 -2.87 0.94 -1.84
N LYS A 465 -2.51 -0.05 -2.70
CA LYS A 465 -3.43 -1.06 -3.24
C LYS A 465 -4.81 -0.49 -3.59
N LEU A 466 -4.83 0.58 -4.39
CA LEU A 466 -6.07 1.22 -4.82
C LEU A 466 -6.89 0.23 -5.63
N PHE A 467 -8.21 0.37 -5.57
CA PHE A 467 -9.15 -0.49 -6.26
C PHE A 467 -10.20 0.36 -6.97
N GLY A 468 -10.65 -0.13 -8.12
CA GLY A 468 -11.69 0.51 -8.91
C GLY A 468 -13.09 0.01 -8.59
N PRO A 469 -14.13 0.63 -9.20
CA PRO A 469 -15.52 0.21 -9.07
C PRO A 469 -15.80 -1.25 -9.42
N THR A 470 -15.04 -1.82 -10.37
CA THR A 470 -15.19 -3.22 -10.80
C THR A 470 -14.78 -4.18 -9.70
N GLU A 471 -13.58 -4.02 -9.14
CA GLU A 471 -13.02 -4.91 -8.11
C GLU A 471 -13.89 -4.89 -6.84
N ILE A 472 -14.24 -3.70 -6.35
CA ILE A 472 -15.11 -3.61 -5.17
C ILE A 472 -16.51 -4.16 -5.42
N GLY A 473 -17.05 -4.01 -6.64
CA GLY A 473 -18.33 -4.59 -7.01
C GLY A 473 -18.35 -6.12 -6.87
N GLU A 474 -17.26 -6.79 -7.24
CA GLU A 474 -17.12 -8.24 -7.08
C GLU A 474 -17.05 -8.65 -5.62
N TRP A 475 -16.25 -7.96 -4.79
CA TRP A 475 -16.15 -8.24 -3.36
C TRP A 475 -17.48 -7.98 -2.63
N LEU A 476 -18.15 -6.85 -2.92
CA LEU A 476 -19.46 -6.54 -2.37
C LEU A 476 -20.52 -7.57 -2.75
N GLY A 477 -20.51 -8.05 -4.00
CA GLY A 477 -21.40 -9.11 -4.46
C GLY A 477 -21.23 -10.41 -3.66
N LYS A 478 -19.97 -10.81 -3.41
CA LYS A 478 -19.64 -11.96 -2.55
C LYS A 478 -20.08 -11.75 -1.10
N ALA A 479 -19.97 -10.53 -0.60
CA ALA A 479 -20.44 -10.12 0.73
C ALA A 479 -21.97 -9.95 0.84
N GLY A 480 -22.75 -10.31 -0.19
CA GLY A 480 -24.21 -10.23 -0.17
C GLY A 480 -24.78 -8.82 -0.31
N MET A 481 -23.97 -7.89 -0.82
CA MET A 481 -24.34 -6.49 -1.01
C MET A 481 -24.46 -6.13 -2.49
N THR A 482 -25.31 -5.15 -2.81
CA THR A 482 -25.49 -4.61 -4.16
C THR A 482 -25.27 -3.11 -4.12
N ILE A 483 -24.43 -2.59 -5.02
CA ILE A 483 -24.22 -1.14 -5.20
C ILE A 483 -25.51 -0.53 -5.73
N GLU A 484 -26.08 0.43 -5.00
CA GLU A 484 -27.25 1.20 -5.44
C GLU A 484 -26.89 2.61 -5.90
N ASP A 485 -25.79 3.17 -5.40
CA ASP A 485 -25.30 4.48 -5.79
C ASP A 485 -23.76 4.48 -5.84
N ILE A 486 -23.20 5.17 -6.82
CA ILE A 486 -21.77 5.35 -6.99
C ILE A 486 -21.49 6.70 -7.67
N SER A 487 -20.56 7.45 -7.10
CA SER A 487 -20.07 8.72 -7.63
C SER A 487 -18.55 8.70 -7.63
N LEU A 488 -17.96 9.27 -8.68
CA LEU A 488 -16.52 9.41 -8.84
C LEU A 488 -16.14 10.90 -8.86
N PRO A 489 -16.32 11.64 -7.74
CA PRO A 489 -16.07 13.07 -7.73
C PRO A 489 -14.59 13.32 -8.05
N GLY A 490 -14.40 14.16 -9.05
CA GLY A 490 -13.08 14.53 -9.55
C GLY A 490 -12.29 13.40 -10.23
N GLY A 491 -12.76 12.16 -10.23
CA GLY A 491 -12.02 10.99 -10.73
C GLY A 491 -10.95 10.44 -9.77
N ASN A 492 -10.74 11.08 -8.61
CA ASN A 492 -9.75 10.66 -7.60
C ASN A 492 -10.36 9.82 -6.48
N PHE A 493 -11.64 10.08 -6.16
CA PHE A 493 -12.36 9.34 -5.13
C PHE A 493 -13.51 8.56 -5.74
N MET A 494 -13.89 7.50 -5.06
CA MET A 494 -15.14 6.80 -5.20
C MET A 494 -15.93 6.94 -3.93
N ILE A 495 -17.17 7.40 -4.07
CA ILE A 495 -18.17 7.35 -3.02
C ILE A 495 -19.22 6.36 -3.48
N LEU A 496 -19.51 5.35 -2.68
CA LEU A 496 -20.54 4.40 -3.02
C LEU A 496 -21.45 4.11 -1.84
N ARG A 497 -22.65 3.65 -2.18
CA ARG A 497 -23.59 3.04 -1.27
C ARG A 497 -23.97 1.67 -1.79
N ALA A 498 -23.74 0.68 -0.96
CA ALA A 498 -24.24 -0.67 -1.17
C ALA A 498 -25.31 -1.01 -0.12
N VAL A 499 -26.23 -1.90 -0.48
CA VAL A 499 -27.27 -2.39 0.42
C VAL A 499 -27.16 -3.90 0.51
N ARG A 500 -27.31 -4.45 1.72
CA ARG A 500 -27.37 -5.90 1.92
C ARG A 500 -28.69 -6.46 1.37
N THR A 501 -28.63 -7.13 0.23
CA THR A 501 -29.80 -7.67 -0.47
C THR A 501 -29.96 -9.18 -0.27
N GLN A 502 -28.89 -9.86 0.13
CA GLN A 502 -28.86 -11.30 0.38
C GLN A 502 -27.89 -11.62 1.52
N GLU A 503 -27.90 -12.88 1.98
CA GLU A 503 -26.85 -13.34 2.90
C GLU A 503 -25.49 -13.34 2.18
N PRO A 504 -24.39 -12.97 2.86
CA PRO A 504 -23.05 -13.13 2.32
C PRO A 504 -22.84 -14.57 1.86
N LEU A 505 -22.13 -14.75 0.75
CA LEU A 505 -21.65 -16.08 0.40
C LEU A 505 -20.74 -16.53 1.55
N PRO A 506 -20.85 -17.77 2.04
CA PRO A 506 -19.89 -18.28 3.02
C PRO A 506 -18.49 -18.13 2.43
N GLU A 507 -17.56 -17.59 3.22
CA GLU A 507 -16.15 -17.68 2.83
C GLU A 507 -15.84 -19.16 2.55
N PRO A 508 -15.16 -19.47 1.43
CA PRO A 508 -14.77 -20.83 1.18
C PRO A 508 -13.96 -21.30 2.40
N PRO A 509 -14.37 -22.39 3.07
CA PRO A 509 -13.74 -22.79 4.31
C PRO A 509 -12.24 -22.94 4.10
N ALA A 510 -11.43 -22.55 5.08
CA ALA A 510 -9.98 -22.71 5.01
C ALA A 510 -9.59 -24.17 4.72
N VAL A 511 -10.47 -25.08 5.14
CA VAL A 511 -10.41 -26.52 4.91
C VAL A 511 -11.43 -26.91 3.83
N ALA A 512 -10.97 -27.53 2.75
CA ALA A 512 -11.81 -28.08 1.69
C ALA A 512 -12.65 -29.27 2.17
N GLU A 513 -13.61 -29.71 1.35
CA GLU A 513 -14.54 -30.81 1.71
C GLU A 513 -13.84 -32.14 2.03
N ASP A 514 -12.60 -32.31 1.55
CA ASP A 514 -11.74 -33.46 1.82
C ASP A 514 -10.98 -33.38 3.17
N GLY A 515 -11.15 -32.29 3.91
CA GLY A 515 -10.49 -32.06 5.20
C GLY A 515 -9.09 -31.44 5.09
N LEU A 516 -8.64 -31.04 3.89
CA LEU A 516 -7.32 -30.42 3.67
C LEU A 516 -7.40 -28.89 3.61
N VAL A 517 -6.36 -28.21 4.10
CA VAL A 517 -6.28 -26.75 3.99
C VAL A 517 -6.03 -26.36 2.52
N ARG A 518 -6.73 -25.33 2.04
CA ARG A 518 -6.61 -24.84 0.66
C ARG A 518 -5.19 -24.29 0.38
N PRO A 519 -4.63 -24.50 -0.83
CA PRO A 519 -3.26 -24.10 -1.15
C PRO A 519 -3.03 -22.59 -1.03
N GLU A 520 -3.99 -21.76 -1.40
CA GLU A 520 -3.90 -20.30 -1.28
C GLU A 520 -3.76 -19.84 0.18
N VAL A 521 -4.44 -20.50 1.11
CA VAL A 521 -4.33 -20.22 2.56
C VAL A 521 -2.94 -20.62 3.06
N LEU A 522 -2.43 -21.77 2.59
CA LEU A 522 -1.08 -22.24 2.94
C LEU A 522 0.02 -21.35 2.34
N VAL A 523 -0.15 -20.80 1.14
CA VAL A 523 0.80 -19.85 0.55
C VAL A 523 0.88 -18.57 1.36
N LEU A 524 -0.26 -17.94 1.68
CA LEU A 524 -0.26 -16.68 2.45
C LEU A 524 0.38 -16.88 3.84
N ARG A 525 -0.01 -17.95 4.54
CA ARG A 525 0.59 -18.30 5.84
C ARG A 525 2.06 -18.69 5.71
N GLY A 526 2.45 -19.35 4.61
CA GLY A 526 3.83 -19.75 4.34
C GLY A 526 4.73 -18.55 4.08
N LEU A 527 4.23 -17.53 3.36
CA LEU A 527 4.92 -16.26 3.15
C LEU A 527 5.23 -15.57 4.47
N ASP A 528 4.27 -15.51 5.39
CA ASP A 528 4.48 -14.90 6.71
C ASP A 528 5.53 -15.64 7.54
N VAL A 529 5.44 -16.97 7.57
CA VAL A 529 6.41 -17.82 8.27
C VAL A 529 7.82 -17.64 7.69
N PHE A 530 7.94 -17.67 6.37
CA PHE A 530 9.23 -17.56 5.71
C PHE A 530 9.84 -16.15 5.84
N ASN A 531 9.03 -15.10 5.69
CA ASN A 531 9.43 -13.70 5.93
C ASN A 531 10.01 -13.54 7.34
N ALA A 532 9.34 -14.10 8.34
CA ALA A 532 9.79 -14.03 9.73
C ALA A 532 11.13 -14.75 9.94
N MET A 533 11.41 -15.83 9.19
CA MET A 533 12.71 -16.52 9.26
C MET A 533 13.81 -15.71 8.58
N VAL A 534 13.58 -15.24 7.35
CA VAL A 534 14.56 -14.45 6.58
C VAL A 534 15.00 -13.19 7.34
N ARG A 535 14.08 -12.50 8.02
CA ARG A 535 14.37 -11.30 8.82
C ARG A 535 15.20 -11.56 10.08
N GLN A 536 15.34 -12.81 10.51
CA GLN A 536 16.17 -13.17 11.66
C GLN A 536 17.62 -13.50 11.28
N LEU A 537 17.92 -13.66 10.00
CA LEU A 537 19.28 -13.95 9.53
C LEU A 537 20.13 -12.68 9.49
N GLY A 538 21.33 -12.76 10.06
CA GLY A 538 22.38 -11.76 9.87
C GLY A 538 23.27 -12.05 8.65
N ASP A 539 24.12 -11.08 8.28
CA ASP A 539 24.97 -11.15 7.09
C ASP A 539 25.83 -12.42 6.97
N GLU A 540 26.31 -12.93 8.10
CA GLU A 540 27.14 -14.15 8.13
C GLU A 540 26.31 -15.44 8.04
N ASP A 541 25.02 -15.41 8.38
CA ASP A 541 24.15 -16.58 8.31
C ASP A 541 23.90 -16.99 6.86
N TRP A 542 23.87 -16.02 5.93
CA TRP A 542 23.68 -16.27 4.49
C TRP A 542 24.75 -17.16 3.86
N ARG A 543 25.97 -17.16 4.42
CA ARG A 543 27.09 -17.98 3.97
C ARG A 543 27.13 -19.37 4.60
N ARG A 544 26.31 -19.63 5.62
CA ARG A 544 26.32 -20.91 6.32
C ARG A 544 25.77 -22.03 5.47
N PRO A 545 26.28 -23.27 5.62
CA PRO A 545 25.72 -24.43 4.96
C PRO A 545 24.27 -24.63 5.41
N SER A 546 23.45 -25.16 4.51
CA SER A 546 22.06 -25.52 4.77
C SER A 546 21.87 -27.04 4.79
N PRO A 547 20.70 -27.54 5.22
CA PRO A 547 20.33 -28.94 5.06
C PRO A 547 20.26 -29.40 3.60
N CYS A 548 20.09 -28.48 2.64
CA CYS A 548 20.26 -28.75 1.22
C CYS A 548 21.75 -29.01 0.93
N THR A 549 22.09 -30.24 0.56
CA THR A 549 23.49 -30.65 0.40
C THR A 549 24.22 -29.78 -0.64
N GLY A 550 25.29 -29.12 -0.21
CA GLY A 550 26.13 -28.27 -1.05
C GLY A 550 25.60 -26.84 -1.25
N TRP A 551 24.51 -26.48 -0.58
CA TRP A 551 23.90 -25.15 -0.66
C TRP A 551 24.08 -24.37 0.64
N THR A 552 24.27 -23.06 0.50
CA THR A 552 24.22 -22.11 1.61
C THR A 552 22.79 -21.63 1.87
N ALA A 553 22.55 -20.92 2.98
CA ALA A 553 21.26 -20.26 3.21
C ALA A 553 20.88 -19.30 2.07
N ARG A 554 21.86 -18.59 1.49
CA ARG A 554 21.64 -17.74 0.31
C ARG A 554 21.20 -18.54 -0.91
N ASP A 555 21.73 -19.75 -1.09
CA ASP A 555 21.33 -20.62 -2.20
C ASP A 555 19.91 -21.14 -2.02
N VAL A 556 19.50 -21.47 -0.79
CA VAL A 556 18.10 -21.83 -0.50
C VAL A 556 17.16 -20.66 -0.81
N LEU A 557 17.52 -19.45 -0.40
CA LEU A 557 16.74 -18.24 -0.69
C LEU A 557 16.63 -17.99 -2.20
N GLY A 558 17.76 -18.05 -2.91
CA GLY A 558 17.79 -17.90 -4.36
C GLY A 558 16.93 -18.95 -5.05
N HIS A 559 17.04 -20.22 -4.67
CA HIS A 559 16.21 -21.28 -5.23
C HIS A 559 14.72 -21.04 -5.01
N LEU A 560 14.31 -20.74 -3.78
CA LEU A 560 12.90 -20.52 -3.47
C LEU A 560 12.34 -19.30 -4.23
N GLY A 561 13.08 -18.20 -4.29
CA GLY A 561 12.67 -17.04 -5.07
C GLY A 561 12.47 -17.37 -6.54
N HIS A 562 13.33 -18.22 -7.12
CA HIS A 562 13.15 -18.68 -8.51
C HIS A 562 11.87 -19.50 -8.66
N CYS A 563 11.61 -20.42 -7.72
CA CYS A 563 10.38 -21.22 -7.72
C CYS A 563 9.14 -20.33 -7.68
N MET A 564 9.12 -19.32 -6.80
CA MET A 564 7.96 -18.40 -6.68
C MET A 564 7.75 -17.58 -7.96
N GLU A 565 8.81 -17.01 -8.51
CA GLU A 565 8.75 -16.21 -9.76
C GLU A 565 8.32 -17.06 -10.96
N PHE A 566 8.87 -18.26 -11.09
CA PHE A 566 8.49 -19.20 -12.13
C PHE A 566 7.01 -19.61 -12.00
N SER A 567 6.55 -19.88 -10.78
CA SER A 567 5.14 -20.15 -10.51
C SER A 567 4.26 -18.96 -10.87
N LEU A 568 4.64 -17.74 -10.53
CA LEU A 568 3.90 -16.53 -10.88
C LEU A 568 3.75 -16.39 -12.40
N GLN A 569 4.85 -16.51 -13.15
CA GLN A 569 4.83 -16.43 -14.61
C GLN A 569 3.89 -17.47 -15.23
N LEU A 570 3.97 -18.73 -14.76
CA LEU A 570 3.04 -19.79 -15.20
C LEU A 570 1.57 -19.45 -14.87
N LEU A 571 1.30 -18.93 -13.67
CA LEU A 571 -0.04 -18.57 -13.22
C LEU A 571 -0.61 -17.35 -14.00
N HIS A 572 0.26 -16.48 -14.52
CA HIS A 572 -0.10 -15.45 -15.48
C HIS A 572 -0.37 -15.98 -16.91
N GLY A 573 -0.13 -17.27 -17.15
CA GLY A 573 -0.32 -17.92 -18.45
C GLY A 573 0.88 -17.78 -19.38
N GLU A 574 2.05 -17.41 -18.85
CA GLU A 574 3.31 -17.36 -19.58
C GLU A 574 3.89 -18.77 -19.74
N GLN A 575 4.91 -18.90 -20.59
CA GLN A 575 5.68 -20.14 -20.78
C GLN A 575 7.16 -19.92 -20.47
N PRO A 576 7.52 -19.72 -19.19
CA PRO A 576 8.89 -19.47 -18.80
C PRO A 576 9.77 -20.70 -18.99
N ALA A 577 11.03 -20.48 -19.38
CA ALA A 577 12.05 -21.52 -19.40
C ALA A 577 12.57 -21.76 -17.97
N TRP A 578 12.63 -23.01 -17.54
CA TRP A 578 13.22 -23.37 -16.25
C TRP A 578 14.76 -23.40 -16.36
N GLU A 579 15.40 -22.26 -16.10
CA GLU A 579 16.85 -22.08 -16.15
C GLU A 579 17.38 -21.40 -14.87
N PRO A 580 17.38 -22.10 -13.72
CA PRO A 580 17.89 -21.53 -12.47
C PRO A 580 19.42 -21.32 -12.54
N PRO A 581 19.93 -20.23 -11.96
CA PRO A 581 21.37 -20.00 -11.91
C PRO A 581 22.10 -21.03 -11.02
N VAL A 582 23.38 -21.26 -11.31
CA VAL A 582 24.24 -22.18 -10.56
C VAL A 582 25.49 -21.43 -10.10
N PRO A 583 25.70 -21.19 -8.79
CA PRO A 583 24.82 -21.61 -7.68
C PRO A 583 23.54 -20.75 -7.59
N PRO A 584 22.43 -21.26 -7.02
CA PRO A 584 21.15 -20.53 -6.97
C PRO A 584 21.22 -19.17 -6.28
N GLY A 585 22.11 -19.01 -5.29
CA GLY A 585 22.31 -17.76 -4.56
C GLY A 585 22.87 -16.61 -5.41
N ALA A 586 23.30 -16.89 -6.65
CA ALA A 586 23.68 -15.87 -7.61
C ALA A 586 22.49 -15.03 -8.11
N MET A 587 21.25 -15.51 -7.94
CA MET A 587 20.04 -14.75 -8.27
C MET A 587 19.67 -13.71 -7.22
N VAL A 588 20.16 -13.89 -5.98
CA VAL A 588 19.88 -12.93 -4.92
C VAL A 588 20.73 -11.70 -5.20
N GLU A 589 20.08 -10.61 -5.58
CA GLU A 589 20.73 -9.33 -5.88
C GLU A 589 20.62 -8.40 -4.67
N GLY A 590 21.68 -7.65 -4.37
CA GLY A 590 21.71 -6.73 -3.23
C GLY A 590 21.44 -7.41 -1.88
N ASP A 591 20.60 -6.76 -1.08
CA ASP A 591 20.18 -7.22 0.24
C ASP A 591 19.21 -8.41 0.14
N PRO A 592 19.52 -9.57 0.74
CA PRO A 592 18.68 -10.77 0.66
C PRO A 592 17.25 -10.60 1.15
N VAL A 593 17.05 -9.79 2.21
CA VAL A 593 15.72 -9.59 2.80
C VAL A 593 14.87 -8.74 1.86
N ALA A 594 15.39 -7.61 1.41
CA ALA A 594 14.71 -6.73 0.46
C ALA A 594 14.40 -7.42 -0.88
N TRP A 595 15.35 -8.23 -1.37
CA TRP A 595 15.17 -9.03 -2.58
C TRP A 595 13.99 -10.01 -2.46
N TRP A 596 13.93 -10.75 -1.35
CA TRP A 596 12.84 -11.67 -1.08
C TRP A 596 11.49 -10.95 -0.85
N ASP A 597 11.48 -9.85 -0.10
CA ASP A 597 10.28 -9.05 0.14
C ASP A 597 9.60 -8.63 -1.17
N GLY A 598 10.38 -8.29 -2.21
CA GLY A 598 9.85 -7.97 -3.53
C GLY A 598 9.14 -9.14 -4.23
N ILE A 599 9.63 -10.37 -4.07
CA ILE A 599 9.00 -11.58 -4.60
C ILE A 599 7.75 -11.94 -3.78
N ALA A 600 7.87 -11.94 -2.45
CA ALA A 600 6.78 -12.24 -1.52
C ALA A 600 5.58 -11.29 -1.73
N THR A 601 5.85 -9.99 -1.95
CA THR A 601 4.83 -8.98 -2.23
C THR A 601 4.05 -9.29 -3.51
N ARG A 602 4.75 -9.66 -4.59
CA ARG A 602 4.11 -10.03 -5.86
C ARG A 602 3.29 -11.30 -5.74
N LEU A 603 3.80 -12.33 -5.06
CA LEU A 603 3.06 -13.58 -4.86
C LEU A 603 1.81 -13.38 -3.99
N ARG A 604 1.92 -12.61 -2.91
CA ARG A 604 0.79 -12.23 -2.06
C ARG A 604 -0.28 -11.48 -2.85
N GLY A 605 0.13 -10.43 -3.57
CA GLY A 605 -0.78 -9.63 -4.41
C GLY A 605 -1.53 -10.51 -5.42
N PHE A 606 -0.82 -11.40 -6.11
CA PHE A 606 -1.44 -12.35 -7.03
C PHE A 606 -2.53 -13.21 -6.37
N VAL A 607 -2.25 -13.78 -5.19
CA VAL A 607 -3.19 -14.66 -4.47
C VAL A 607 -4.41 -13.87 -3.97
N GLU A 608 -4.20 -12.67 -3.46
CA GLU A 608 -5.26 -11.81 -2.90
C GLU A 608 -6.17 -11.20 -4.00
N GLU A 609 -5.59 -10.85 -5.15
CA GLU A 609 -6.27 -10.05 -6.17
C GLU A 609 -6.86 -10.89 -7.31
N THR A 610 -6.43 -12.15 -7.47
CA THR A 610 -6.85 -12.98 -8.61
C THR A 610 -8.03 -13.88 -8.26
N ASN A 611 -8.97 -14.02 -9.21
CA ASN A 611 -9.96 -15.10 -9.14
C ASN A 611 -9.28 -16.47 -9.32
N LEU A 612 -8.92 -17.14 -8.23
CA LEU A 612 -8.19 -18.40 -8.24
C LEU A 612 -8.98 -19.59 -8.81
N ALA A 613 -10.30 -19.44 -8.97
CA ALA A 613 -11.13 -20.41 -9.68
C ALA A 613 -10.99 -20.32 -11.21
N ARG A 614 -10.29 -19.29 -11.74
CA ARG A 614 -10.02 -19.14 -13.16
C ARG A 614 -9.23 -20.34 -13.68
N GLU A 615 -9.67 -20.87 -14.81
CA GLU A 615 -8.98 -21.93 -15.52
C GLU A 615 -7.87 -21.37 -16.42
N VAL A 616 -6.71 -22.05 -16.41
CA VAL A 616 -5.58 -21.78 -17.29
C VAL A 616 -5.25 -23.05 -18.08
N ALA A 617 -5.00 -22.85 -19.37
CA ALA A 617 -4.51 -23.92 -20.24
C ALA A 617 -3.02 -24.16 -19.95
N THR A 618 -2.67 -25.36 -19.54
CA THR A 618 -1.28 -25.79 -19.35
C THR A 618 -0.92 -26.87 -20.38
N ASP A 619 0.36 -27.13 -20.57
CA ASP A 619 0.86 -28.23 -21.42
C ASP A 619 0.35 -29.61 -20.99
N LYS A 620 -0.23 -29.73 -19.79
CA LYS A 620 -0.78 -30.96 -19.21
C LYS A 620 -2.33 -30.97 -19.15
N GLY A 621 -2.99 -29.96 -19.69
CA GLY A 621 -4.45 -29.79 -19.70
C GLY A 621 -4.93 -28.52 -18.99
N THR A 622 -6.23 -28.35 -18.87
CA THR A 622 -6.84 -27.24 -18.14
C THR A 622 -6.77 -27.48 -16.63
N SER A 623 -6.28 -26.51 -15.87
CA SER A 623 -6.26 -26.54 -14.40
C SER A 623 -6.67 -25.16 -13.87
N ASN A 624 -7.16 -25.07 -12.64
CA ASN A 624 -7.43 -23.78 -12.01
C ASN A 624 -6.17 -23.22 -11.36
N LEU A 625 -6.13 -21.90 -11.15
CA LEU A 625 -4.98 -21.23 -10.56
C LEU A 625 -4.68 -21.70 -9.13
N ALA A 626 -5.71 -22.01 -8.34
CA ALA A 626 -5.53 -22.55 -6.99
C ALA A 626 -4.68 -23.83 -6.96
N ALA A 627 -4.91 -24.75 -7.89
CA ALA A 627 -4.12 -25.99 -7.98
C ALA A 627 -2.63 -25.72 -8.28
N GLY A 628 -2.33 -24.66 -9.04
CA GLY A 628 -0.96 -24.24 -9.36
C GLY A 628 -0.18 -23.70 -8.15
N LEU A 629 -0.85 -23.35 -7.06
CA LEU A 629 -0.23 -22.88 -5.80
C LEU A 629 0.23 -24.04 -4.88
N SER A 630 -0.03 -25.29 -5.23
CA SER A 630 0.26 -26.45 -4.35
C SER A 630 1.75 -26.61 -4.04
N PHE A 631 2.64 -26.50 -5.02
CA PHE A 631 4.08 -26.58 -4.80
C PHE A 631 4.64 -25.34 -4.08
N PRO A 632 4.27 -24.10 -4.47
CA PRO A 632 4.61 -22.91 -3.69
C PRO A 632 4.24 -23.04 -2.20
N ALA A 633 3.04 -23.56 -1.91
CA ALA A 633 2.59 -23.79 -0.54
C ALA A 633 3.53 -24.74 0.23
N ILE A 634 4.03 -25.80 -0.40
CA ILE A 634 4.91 -26.78 0.24
C ILE A 634 6.33 -26.22 0.42
N ASP A 635 6.88 -25.61 -0.64
CA ASP A 635 8.26 -25.14 -0.70
C ASP A 635 8.53 -24.06 0.34
N LEU A 636 7.56 -23.16 0.60
CA LEU A 636 7.67 -22.11 1.63
C LEU A 636 7.97 -22.68 3.02
N TYR A 637 7.35 -23.81 3.41
CA TYR A 637 7.59 -24.41 4.73
C TYR A 637 8.85 -25.27 4.77
N VAL A 638 9.09 -26.08 3.74
CA VAL A 638 10.27 -26.96 3.69
C VAL A 638 11.55 -26.13 3.62
N HIS A 639 11.60 -25.12 2.76
CA HIS A 639 12.76 -24.23 2.66
C HIS A 639 12.82 -23.19 3.78
N GLY A 640 11.69 -22.81 4.37
CA GLY A 640 11.68 -22.06 5.63
C GLY A 640 12.40 -22.82 6.75
N TRP A 641 12.18 -24.13 6.82
CA TRP A 641 12.90 -24.99 7.76
C TRP A 641 14.40 -25.07 7.44
N ASP A 642 14.76 -25.19 6.16
CA ASP A 642 16.15 -25.20 5.71
C ASP A 642 16.92 -23.92 6.10
N ILE A 643 16.29 -22.75 5.90
CA ILE A 643 16.85 -21.45 6.29
C ILE A 643 16.95 -21.32 7.80
N ALA A 644 15.89 -21.66 8.54
CA ALA A 644 15.89 -21.61 10.01
C ALA A 644 17.05 -22.43 10.59
N LYS A 645 17.25 -23.65 10.09
CA LYS A 645 18.35 -24.51 10.54
C LYS A 645 19.72 -23.94 10.24
N SER A 646 19.91 -23.30 9.08
CA SER A 646 21.17 -22.65 8.71
C SER A 646 21.57 -21.54 9.70
N ALA A 647 20.59 -20.84 10.26
CA ALA A 647 20.77 -19.82 11.29
C ALA A 647 20.83 -20.37 12.73
N GLY A 648 20.62 -21.68 12.93
CA GLY A 648 20.53 -22.30 14.25
C GLY A 648 19.19 -22.06 14.96
N LEU A 649 18.17 -21.66 14.22
CA LEU A 649 16.80 -21.48 14.67
C LEU A 649 16.01 -22.80 14.53
N ASP A 650 14.90 -22.88 15.25
CA ASP A 650 13.93 -23.97 15.13
C ASP A 650 12.64 -23.47 14.47
N LEU A 651 12.18 -24.21 13.47
CA LEU A 651 10.88 -24.04 12.85
C LEU A 651 10.16 -25.39 12.89
N GLU A 652 8.92 -25.41 13.38
CA GLU A 652 8.07 -26.59 13.33
C GLU A 652 7.18 -26.52 12.08
N ILE A 653 7.13 -27.61 11.30
CA ILE A 653 6.25 -27.69 10.14
C ILE A 653 4.85 -28.10 10.62
N PRO A 654 3.81 -27.28 10.40
CA PRO A 654 2.47 -27.55 10.90
C PRO A 654 1.87 -28.85 10.35
N ALA A 655 1.08 -29.56 11.17
CA ALA A 655 0.49 -30.85 10.79
C ALA A 655 -0.43 -30.79 9.57
N ASP A 656 -1.11 -29.66 9.35
CA ASP A 656 -1.96 -29.44 8.19
C ASP A 656 -1.15 -29.26 6.89
N VAL A 657 0.05 -28.68 6.96
CA VAL A 657 1.01 -28.63 5.84
C VAL A 657 1.53 -30.03 5.51
N ILE A 658 1.82 -30.84 6.53
CA ILE A 658 2.28 -32.24 6.35
C ILE A 658 1.19 -33.04 5.63
N ALA A 659 -0.06 -32.96 6.11
CA ALA A 659 -1.21 -33.64 5.49
C ALA A 659 -1.44 -33.19 4.05
N PHE A 660 -1.40 -31.87 3.80
CA PHE A 660 -1.53 -31.29 2.46
C PHE A 660 -0.41 -31.78 1.54
N THR A 661 0.84 -31.81 2.01
CA THR A 661 1.99 -32.26 1.22
C THR A 661 1.81 -33.71 0.77
N HIS A 662 1.42 -34.61 1.67
CA HIS A 662 1.15 -36.01 1.30
C HIS A 662 0.03 -36.13 0.26
N SER A 663 -1.05 -35.36 0.38
CA SER A 663 -2.13 -35.40 -0.62
C SER A 663 -1.69 -34.96 -2.03
N VAL A 664 -0.73 -34.03 -2.11
CA VAL A 664 -0.20 -33.53 -3.39
C VAL A 664 0.84 -34.48 -3.96
N VAL A 665 1.70 -35.03 -3.09
CA VAL A 665 2.93 -35.72 -3.50
C VAL A 665 2.75 -37.23 -3.65
N ASP A 666 2.02 -37.90 -2.75
CA ASP A 666 1.86 -39.36 -2.78
C ASP A 666 1.24 -39.90 -4.09
N PRO A 667 0.32 -39.19 -4.78
CA PRO A 667 -0.22 -39.64 -6.06
C PRO A 667 0.77 -39.54 -7.24
N LEU A 668 1.89 -38.83 -7.09
CA LEU A 668 2.83 -38.57 -8.18
C LEU A 668 3.84 -39.72 -8.35
N PRO A 669 4.25 -40.05 -9.59
CA PRO A 669 5.30 -41.03 -9.82
C PRO A 669 6.61 -40.63 -9.14
N TYR A 670 7.34 -41.61 -8.57
CA TYR A 670 8.60 -41.39 -7.85
C TYR A 670 9.60 -40.49 -8.60
N GLU A 671 9.79 -40.74 -9.90
CA GLU A 671 10.67 -39.98 -10.81
C GLU A 671 10.28 -38.49 -10.96
N ARG A 672 9.05 -38.11 -10.60
CA ARG A 672 8.54 -36.72 -10.61
C ARG A 672 8.63 -36.03 -9.25
N VAL A 673 8.83 -36.79 -8.18
CA VAL A 673 8.90 -36.30 -6.80
C VAL A 673 10.34 -36.20 -6.32
N ARG A 674 11.22 -37.03 -6.86
CA ARG A 674 12.60 -37.18 -6.38
C ARG A 674 13.60 -36.82 -7.47
N GLY A 675 14.68 -36.16 -7.07
CA GLY A 675 15.83 -35.90 -7.94
C GLY A 675 16.48 -34.53 -7.69
N PRO A 676 17.50 -34.17 -8.49
CA PRO A 676 18.29 -32.94 -8.27
C PRO A 676 17.52 -31.62 -8.33
N ARG A 677 16.22 -31.66 -8.68
CA ARG A 677 15.31 -30.51 -8.83
C ARG A 677 13.97 -30.70 -8.10
N HIS A 678 13.87 -31.69 -7.22
CA HIS A 678 12.69 -31.98 -6.40
C HIS A 678 13.15 -32.37 -4.99
N PHE A 679 12.41 -33.23 -4.28
CA PHE A 679 12.88 -33.73 -2.99
C PHE A 679 14.13 -34.61 -3.16
N GLY A 680 15.01 -34.56 -2.15
CA GLY A 680 16.13 -35.48 -2.03
C GLY A 680 15.64 -36.91 -1.80
N ASP A 681 16.56 -37.89 -1.78
CA ASP A 681 16.17 -39.26 -1.42
C ASP A 681 15.61 -39.30 0.01
N GLU A 682 14.55 -40.09 0.20
CA GLU A 682 13.95 -40.30 1.52
C GLU A 682 14.98 -40.92 2.48
N LEU A 683 15.09 -40.34 3.67
CA LEU A 683 16.05 -40.78 4.68
C LEU A 683 15.44 -41.84 5.61
N PRO A 684 16.25 -42.71 6.23
CA PRO A 684 15.76 -43.65 7.24
C PRO A 684 15.14 -42.92 8.44
N VAL A 685 13.94 -43.33 8.84
CA VAL A 685 13.23 -42.78 10.01
C VAL A 685 13.68 -43.50 11.29
N PRO A 686 14.11 -42.78 12.35
CA PRO A 686 14.42 -43.37 13.66
C PRO A 686 13.20 -44.04 14.34
N GLU A 687 13.45 -45.07 15.14
CA GLU A 687 12.40 -45.70 15.96
C GLU A 687 11.89 -44.71 17.02
N GLY A 688 10.58 -44.43 17.00
CA GLY A 688 9.95 -43.44 17.88
C GLY A 688 9.89 -42.00 17.33
N ALA A 689 10.26 -41.78 16.07
CA ALA A 689 10.17 -40.46 15.42
C ALA A 689 8.73 -39.90 15.43
N THR A 690 8.64 -38.59 15.68
CA THR A 690 7.43 -37.78 15.55
C THR A 690 6.97 -37.68 14.09
N GLU A 691 5.73 -37.24 13.86
CA GLU A 691 5.21 -37.05 12.49
C GLU A 691 6.01 -35.98 11.72
N ALA A 692 6.49 -34.93 12.39
CA ALA A 692 7.36 -33.93 11.78
C ALA A 692 8.72 -34.50 11.38
N GLU A 693 9.33 -35.36 12.21
CA GLU A 693 10.61 -36.03 11.88
C GLU A 693 10.45 -37.02 10.72
N LYS A 694 9.33 -37.74 10.67
CA LYS A 694 8.98 -38.60 9.53
C LYS A 694 8.81 -37.79 8.26
N PHE A 695 8.12 -36.65 8.34
CA PHE A 695 7.92 -35.75 7.21
C PHE A 695 9.25 -35.17 6.70
N LEU A 696 10.14 -34.75 7.59
CA LEU A 696 11.47 -34.27 7.22
C LEU A 696 12.28 -35.36 6.51
N ALA A 697 12.30 -36.58 7.08
CA ALA A 697 12.93 -37.72 6.43
C ALA A 697 12.30 -38.02 5.06
N PHE A 698 10.97 -37.92 4.97
CA PHE A 698 10.22 -38.03 3.73
C PHE A 698 10.70 -36.98 2.73
N VAL A 699 10.84 -35.70 3.02
CA VAL A 699 11.33 -34.70 2.03
C VAL A 699 12.86 -34.72 1.83
N GLY A 700 13.56 -35.71 2.41
CA GLY A 700 15.00 -35.88 2.27
C GLY A 700 15.82 -34.97 3.17
N ARG A 701 15.33 -34.70 4.39
CA ARG A 701 15.98 -33.87 5.42
C ARG A 701 16.21 -34.68 6.69
N ASP A 702 17.41 -34.52 7.26
CA ASP A 702 17.74 -35.09 8.56
C ASP A 702 17.26 -34.11 9.66
N ALA A 703 16.26 -34.51 10.45
CA ALA A 703 15.74 -33.68 11.53
C ALA A 703 16.80 -33.34 12.61
N ALA A 704 17.83 -34.18 12.74
CA ALA A 704 18.96 -33.95 13.64
C ALA A 704 20.05 -33.06 13.04
N TRP A 705 19.89 -32.58 11.79
CA TRP A 705 20.87 -31.72 11.13
C TRP A 705 21.17 -30.48 11.96
N ARG A 706 22.46 -30.11 12.01
CA ARG A 706 22.96 -28.90 12.68
C ARG A 706 24.02 -28.26 11.79
N ALA A 707 24.02 -26.93 11.72
CA ALA A 707 25.07 -26.19 11.03
C ALA A 707 26.43 -26.52 11.65
N GLN A 708 27.41 -26.88 10.82
CA GLN A 708 28.79 -27.04 11.28
C GLN A 708 29.34 -25.65 11.61
N GLN A 709 29.85 -25.47 12.84
CA GLN A 709 30.45 -24.22 13.31
C GLN A 709 31.66 -23.79 12.50
#